data_AF-A0AA44WAE6-F1
#
_entry.id   AF-A0AA44WAE6-F1
#
_cell.length_a   1.000
_cell.length_b   1.000
_cell.length_c   1.000
_cell.angle_alpha   90.00
_cell.angle_beta   90.00
_cell.angle_gamma   90.00
#
_symmetry.space_group_name_H-M   'P 1'
#
loop_
_entity.id
_entity.type
_entity.pdbx_description
1 polymer ?
#
loop_
_entity_poly.entity_id
_entity_poly.type
_entity_poly.pdbx_seq_one_letter_code
_entity_poly.pdbx_strand_id
1 'polypeptide(L)'
;MRTAILLGAASAVLPAVSGADILPYWDSTRCIDERVHDLLSRMTLEEKAGQMFHARTSLINDTFDANIKSYVADKHITHYVFSGGVNDARVVAEWQNALQQFSRDEGLGIPITLSSDPQHGWTDDTAVSNVAASFSRWTEPLGIAALRSPELALEFAKIAREEYVSVGIRQALHPTVDIITEPRWGRNAQTMGEDANLTSTLLVEYIKGFQGDKIGPHSVITTTKHFPGGGPMENGEDSHFEWGKNQTYPGNNQEYHLIPFRAAIKAGTRQMMPYYSRPIGTEWEEVAFAFNKGVITDLLKNELGFEGIVVSDWGVVTTRFWGVEDLTELERARKALEAGIDIFGGETKPELIVQLVNSGQIAEERIDYSVRKLMKEKFELGLFDNPFVNVDVAERVVGNEYFSRLGNETQRRAFTLLTNPDDFLPLPQSALNASFYVEGMDPAALEARNLKVVGTPAEADYAFLRLPSPFKPTTASGLAASINNGSIEFNVTEKARQAEIYATIPTVVDIKFNRPPAVPEVAEAAAALMGNYGSSHDAFLDIVFGVDGWAPEGKLPFDMPRSMAAVEASKEDVPFDTEDPLFEFGHGLSYRERSRRTMAHEESLPRPMLAFVSLNVEKPSTIVLLHGGLSCHLEYADVIPLLSEYHLLLPDLPQHSKSFHIPLVSLENVADHVADLISANAHGGKAHIVGLSFGGFAAQVTAIRHPSLVTSLFVTGAEPFQGFRLRASQYPSLIYGFAWSLLGLPDALYWRYAAWMGLRRHDDLLIEMRKNCQLGMLRDEFSTIARYRLEDVGKIETRTLMVAGGRQDDVGASKLAGQVLENRVIRGQRLDDGSRSVVIRDALHAWDLQFPELFARGVLAWVEERPLPEGYEPN
;
A
#
# COMPACT_ATOMS: atom_id res chain seq x y z
N MET A 1 -35.46 -32.70 -18.10
CA MET A 1 -36.57 -31.73 -17.95
C MET A 1 -36.46 -31.08 -16.58
N ARG A 2 -35.80 -29.93 -16.48
CA ARG A 2 -35.76 -29.10 -15.28
C ARG A 2 -36.19 -27.69 -15.69
N THR A 3 -37.28 -27.24 -15.10
CA THR A 3 -38.00 -26.01 -15.40
C THR A 3 -37.23 -24.82 -14.83
N ALA A 4 -36.93 -23.84 -15.68
CA ALA A 4 -36.36 -22.56 -15.30
C ALA A 4 -37.40 -21.73 -14.53
N ILE A 5 -36.98 -21.15 -13.41
CA ILE A 5 -37.69 -20.05 -12.75
C ILE A 5 -36.87 -18.79 -13.05
N LEU A 6 -37.44 -17.91 -13.88
CA LEU A 6 -36.98 -16.54 -14.05
C LEU A 6 -37.20 -15.78 -12.74
N LEU A 7 -36.13 -15.25 -12.15
CA LEU A 7 -36.20 -14.14 -11.20
C LEU A 7 -35.99 -12.85 -12.00
N GLY A 8 -37.09 -12.14 -12.24
CA GLY A 8 -37.09 -10.83 -12.88
C GLY A 8 -36.50 -9.78 -11.93
N ALA A 9 -35.55 -9.01 -12.45
CA ALA A 9 -35.08 -7.78 -11.82
C ALA A 9 -36.23 -6.77 -11.81
N ALA A 10 -36.86 -6.58 -10.65
CA ALA A 10 -37.72 -5.43 -10.43
C ALA A 10 -36.81 -4.19 -10.30
N SER A 11 -36.69 -3.41 -11.38
CA SER A 11 -36.35 -2.00 -11.26
C SER A 11 -37.42 -1.34 -10.42
N ALA A 12 -37.11 -1.06 -9.16
CA ALA A 12 -37.86 -0.13 -8.34
C ALA A 12 -37.65 1.27 -8.94
N VAL A 13 -38.49 1.64 -9.89
CA VAL A 13 -38.74 3.04 -10.21
C VAL A 13 -39.35 3.64 -8.94
N LEU A 14 -38.55 4.38 -8.18
CA LEU A 14 -39.03 5.21 -7.08
C LEU A 14 -40.19 6.06 -7.61
N PRO A 15 -41.36 6.07 -6.94
CA PRO A 15 -42.39 7.02 -7.30
C PRO A 15 -41.80 8.42 -7.14
N ALA A 16 -41.93 9.25 -8.18
CA ALA A 16 -41.63 10.66 -8.08
C ALA A 16 -42.50 11.25 -6.96
N VAL A 17 -41.90 11.42 -5.78
CA VAL A 17 -42.50 12.17 -4.69
C VAL A 17 -42.59 13.61 -5.16
N SER A 18 -43.80 14.06 -5.41
CA SER A 18 -44.11 15.48 -5.55
C SER A 18 -43.51 16.22 -4.36
N GLY A 19 -42.63 17.19 -4.61
CA GLY A 19 -41.83 17.90 -3.60
C GLY A 19 -42.64 18.41 -2.41
N ALA A 20 -42.70 17.58 -1.36
CA ALA A 20 -42.75 18.07 0.00
C ALA A 20 -41.35 18.57 0.33
N ASP A 21 -41.25 19.77 0.88
CA ASP A 21 -40.02 20.54 1.08
C ASP A 21 -38.90 19.69 1.71
N ILE A 22 -37.96 19.23 0.88
CA ILE A 22 -36.69 18.67 1.35
C ILE A 22 -36.02 19.80 2.14
N LEU A 23 -35.71 19.55 3.42
CA LEU A 23 -35.03 20.55 4.25
C LEU A 23 -33.71 20.93 3.58
N PRO A 24 -33.29 22.22 3.60
CA PRO A 24 -32.10 22.65 2.86
C PRO A 24 -30.85 21.83 3.16
N TYR A 25 -30.63 21.36 4.39
CA TYR A 25 -29.48 20.51 4.70
C TYR A 25 -29.52 19.10 4.07
N TRP A 26 -30.70 18.58 3.71
CA TRP A 26 -30.88 17.32 2.98
C TRP A 26 -30.80 17.49 1.46
N ASP A 27 -30.92 18.72 0.96
CA ASP A 27 -30.86 19.02 -0.47
C ASP A 27 -29.40 19.06 -0.96
N SER A 28 -28.97 17.96 -1.61
CA SER A 28 -27.61 17.82 -2.14
C SER A 28 -27.28 18.75 -3.31
N THR A 29 -28.27 19.48 -3.86
CA THR A 29 -28.05 20.49 -4.90
C THR A 29 -27.55 21.83 -4.35
N ARG A 30 -27.70 22.05 -3.03
CA ARG A 30 -27.20 23.24 -2.33
C ARG A 30 -25.73 23.13 -2.01
N CYS A 31 -25.05 24.27 -1.89
CA CYS A 31 -23.65 24.28 -1.48
C CYS A 31 -23.52 23.84 -0.01
N ILE A 32 -22.38 23.24 0.33
CA ILE A 32 -22.14 22.67 1.66
C ILE A 32 -22.32 23.72 2.76
N ASP A 33 -21.87 24.96 2.56
CA ASP A 33 -21.95 26.00 3.59
C ASP A 33 -23.42 26.39 3.90
N GLU A 34 -24.31 26.40 2.91
CA GLU A 34 -25.76 26.58 3.13
C GLU A 34 -26.37 25.41 3.91
N ARG A 35 -26.01 24.18 3.54
CA ARG A 35 -26.50 22.96 4.22
C ARG A 35 -26.06 22.91 5.68
N VAL A 36 -24.79 23.25 5.93
CA VAL A 36 -24.22 23.37 7.28
C VAL A 36 -24.94 24.45 8.07
N HIS A 37 -25.16 25.64 7.50
CA HIS A 37 -25.87 26.72 8.19
C HIS A 37 -27.31 26.34 8.55
N ASP A 38 -28.05 25.74 7.62
CA ASP A 38 -29.42 25.29 7.88
C ASP A 38 -29.46 24.22 8.97
N LEU A 39 -28.59 23.21 8.92
CA LEU A 39 -28.51 22.18 9.96
C LEU A 39 -28.21 22.77 11.34
N LEU A 40 -27.16 23.60 11.46
CA LEU A 40 -26.80 24.26 12.73
C LEU A 40 -27.94 25.09 13.31
N SER A 41 -28.72 25.78 12.46
CA SER A 41 -29.86 26.60 12.90
C SER A 41 -31.02 25.79 13.50
N ARG A 42 -31.05 24.49 13.23
CA ARG A 42 -32.07 23.55 13.71
C ARG A 42 -31.65 22.80 14.96
N MET A 43 -30.35 22.73 15.24
CA MET A 43 -29.82 21.95 16.35
C MET A 43 -30.08 22.64 17.70
N THR A 44 -30.54 21.88 18.69
CA THR A 44 -30.54 22.31 20.09
C THR A 44 -29.12 22.32 20.65
N LEU A 45 -28.93 22.93 21.83
CA LEU A 45 -27.66 22.90 22.53
C LEU A 45 -27.21 21.46 22.86
N GLU A 46 -28.15 20.58 23.23
CA GLU A 46 -27.90 19.16 23.50
C GLU A 46 -27.44 18.42 22.23
N GLU A 47 -28.08 18.67 21.09
CA GLU A 47 -27.69 18.08 19.81
C GLU A 47 -26.30 18.56 19.37
N LYS A 48 -26.01 19.86 19.56
CA LYS A 48 -24.68 20.45 19.30
C LYS A 48 -23.62 19.83 20.21
N ALA A 49 -23.91 19.73 21.50
CA ALA A 49 -23.02 19.11 22.48
C ALA A 49 -22.73 17.66 22.13
N GLY A 50 -23.74 16.88 21.71
CA GLY A 50 -23.57 15.48 21.30
C GLY A 50 -22.58 15.28 20.14
N GLN A 51 -22.52 16.22 19.19
CA GLN A 51 -21.57 16.12 18.08
C GLN A 51 -20.10 16.26 18.54
N MET A 52 -19.85 16.84 19.70
CA MET A 52 -18.50 17.09 20.23
C MET A 52 -17.93 15.91 21.03
N PHE A 53 -18.53 14.72 20.93
CA PHE A 53 -18.03 13.51 21.58
C PHE A 53 -17.76 12.41 20.56
N HIS A 54 -16.67 11.67 20.77
CA HIS A 54 -16.25 10.56 19.95
C HIS A 54 -16.20 9.29 20.80
N ALA A 55 -17.29 8.52 20.76
CA ALA A 55 -17.47 7.35 21.59
C ALA A 55 -16.87 6.08 20.98
N ARG A 56 -16.78 5.02 21.77
CA ARG A 56 -16.36 3.69 21.30
C ARG A 56 -17.57 2.89 20.80
N THR A 57 -17.37 2.11 19.75
CA THR A 57 -18.31 1.07 19.32
C THR A 57 -17.57 -0.20 18.92
N SER A 58 -18.26 -1.33 18.96
CA SER A 58 -17.73 -2.62 18.51
C SER A 58 -18.88 -3.50 18.02
N LEU A 59 -18.53 -4.57 17.31
CA LEU A 59 -19.46 -5.60 16.89
C LEU A 59 -19.57 -6.67 17.98
N ILE A 60 -20.76 -6.87 18.53
CA ILE A 60 -21.06 -7.85 19.59
C ILE A 60 -22.14 -8.79 19.09
N ASN A 61 -21.82 -10.08 18.89
CA ASN A 61 -22.72 -11.09 18.33
C ASN A 61 -23.40 -10.62 17.03
N ASP A 62 -22.62 -10.07 16.09
CA ASP A 62 -23.09 -9.53 14.79
C ASP A 62 -24.10 -8.38 14.90
N THR A 63 -24.19 -7.76 16.07
CA THR A 63 -25.04 -6.59 16.33
C THR A 63 -24.23 -5.45 16.94
N PHE A 64 -24.80 -4.25 16.96
CA PHE A 64 -24.17 -3.10 17.62
C PHE A 64 -24.42 -3.11 19.14
N ASP A 65 -23.42 -2.65 19.91
CA ASP A 65 -23.47 -2.51 21.37
C ASP A 65 -24.79 -1.84 21.82
N ALA A 66 -25.47 -2.41 22.82
CA ALA A 66 -26.70 -1.87 23.36
C ALA A 66 -26.59 -0.38 23.78
N ASN A 67 -25.40 0.04 24.23
CA ASN A 67 -25.16 1.43 24.64
C ASN A 67 -25.23 2.43 23.47
N ILE A 68 -24.89 2.02 22.24
CA ILE A 68 -24.87 2.95 21.10
C ILE A 68 -26.26 3.51 20.81
N LYS A 69 -27.31 2.71 21.05
CA LYS A 69 -28.70 3.15 20.82
C LYS A 69 -29.03 4.37 21.65
N SER A 70 -28.73 4.31 22.95
CA SER A 70 -28.92 5.43 23.87
C SER A 70 -27.98 6.59 23.54
N TYR A 71 -26.73 6.33 23.14
CA TYR A 71 -25.79 7.40 22.83
C TYR A 71 -26.18 8.20 21.57
N VAL A 72 -26.73 7.55 20.56
CA VAL A 72 -27.26 8.24 19.37
C VAL A 72 -28.59 8.94 19.70
N ALA A 73 -29.56 8.21 20.27
CA ALA A 73 -30.91 8.73 20.48
C ALA A 73 -30.99 9.80 21.59
N ASP A 74 -30.38 9.52 22.75
CA ASP A 74 -30.52 10.36 23.95
C ASP A 74 -29.37 11.37 24.10
N LYS A 75 -28.18 11.05 23.57
CA LYS A 75 -26.98 11.89 23.70
C LYS A 75 -26.51 12.51 22.39
N HIS A 76 -27.17 12.20 21.28
CA HIS A 76 -26.90 12.76 19.95
C HIS A 76 -25.44 12.57 19.46
N ILE A 77 -24.74 11.54 19.95
CA ILE A 77 -23.36 11.26 19.55
C ILE A 77 -23.36 10.59 18.17
N THR A 78 -22.55 11.11 17.23
CA THR A 78 -22.44 10.55 15.86
C THR A 78 -20.99 10.35 15.39
N HIS A 79 -20.02 10.38 16.29
CA HIS A 79 -18.63 10.03 16.01
C HIS A 79 -18.27 8.80 16.83
N TYR A 80 -17.85 7.73 16.15
CA TYR A 80 -17.58 6.45 16.80
C TYR A 80 -16.27 5.85 16.30
N VAL A 81 -15.43 5.38 17.21
CA VAL A 81 -14.29 4.53 16.87
C VAL A 81 -14.72 3.07 16.88
N PHE A 82 -14.57 2.41 15.73
CA PHE A 82 -14.74 0.96 15.60
C PHE A 82 -13.57 0.25 16.30
N SER A 83 -13.91 -0.50 17.34
CA SER A 83 -12.98 -1.28 18.15
C SER A 83 -13.10 -2.75 17.82
N GLY A 84 -12.00 -3.36 17.41
CA GLY A 84 -11.95 -4.73 16.93
C GLY A 84 -11.44 -4.81 15.49
N GLY A 85 -10.83 -5.95 15.18
CA GLY A 85 -10.41 -6.29 13.82
C GLY A 85 -11.61 -6.56 12.92
N VAL A 86 -11.56 -6.11 11.67
CA VAL A 86 -12.50 -6.57 10.62
C VAL A 86 -12.16 -8.02 10.27
N ASN A 87 -12.98 -8.95 10.79
CA ASN A 87 -12.81 -10.40 10.59
C ASN A 87 -13.72 -10.98 9.51
N ASP A 88 -14.81 -10.28 9.18
CA ASP A 88 -15.71 -10.59 8.09
C ASP A 88 -16.24 -9.27 7.52
N ALA A 89 -15.85 -8.96 6.28
CA ALA A 89 -16.20 -7.69 5.63
C ALA A 89 -17.71 -7.55 5.38
N ARG A 90 -18.40 -8.66 5.10
CA ARG A 90 -19.84 -8.68 4.87
C ARG A 90 -20.59 -8.36 6.15
N VAL A 91 -20.23 -9.03 7.24
CA VAL A 91 -20.82 -8.79 8.57
C VAL A 91 -20.61 -7.34 9.02
N VAL A 92 -19.40 -6.80 8.85
CA VAL A 92 -19.12 -5.40 9.20
C VAL A 92 -19.89 -4.42 8.32
N ALA A 93 -20.01 -4.67 7.01
CA ALA A 93 -20.78 -3.83 6.10
C ALA A 93 -22.29 -3.83 6.42
N GLU A 94 -22.85 -5.00 6.75
CA GLU A 94 -24.25 -5.13 7.18
C GLU A 94 -24.50 -4.40 8.51
N TRP A 95 -23.60 -4.58 9.48
CA TRP A 95 -23.63 -3.88 10.77
C TRP A 95 -23.53 -2.36 10.60
N GLN A 96 -22.62 -1.89 9.77
CA GLN A 96 -22.42 -0.46 9.50
C GLN A 96 -23.67 0.14 8.84
N ASN A 97 -24.29 -0.56 7.88
CA ASN A 97 -25.53 -0.11 7.26
C ASN A 97 -26.69 -0.03 8.26
N ALA A 98 -26.84 -1.04 9.14
CA ALA A 98 -27.86 -1.03 10.19
C ALA A 98 -27.66 0.14 11.18
N LEU A 99 -26.40 0.42 11.54
CA LEU A 99 -26.05 1.53 12.42
C LEU A 99 -26.34 2.90 11.76
N GLN A 100 -26.02 3.08 10.48
CA GLN A 100 -26.36 4.30 9.75
C GLN A 100 -27.86 4.50 9.58
N GLN A 101 -28.61 3.41 9.32
CA GLN A 101 -30.06 3.48 9.24
C GLN A 101 -30.64 3.93 10.58
N PHE A 102 -30.20 3.33 11.69
CA PHE A 102 -30.63 3.73 13.02
C PHE A 102 -30.34 5.22 13.29
N SER A 103 -29.14 5.71 12.99
CA SER A 103 -28.80 7.13 13.17
C SER A 103 -29.62 8.08 12.30
N ARG A 104 -30.04 7.64 11.11
CA ARG A 104 -30.89 8.43 10.20
C ARG A 104 -32.33 8.53 10.68
N ASP A 105 -32.83 7.51 11.38
CA ASP A 105 -34.21 7.47 11.90
C ASP A 105 -34.37 8.29 13.19
N GLU A 106 -33.27 8.70 13.82
CA GLU A 106 -33.25 9.48 15.06
C GLU A 106 -33.02 10.99 14.81
N GLY A 107 -33.73 11.84 15.57
CA GLY A 107 -33.52 13.29 15.61
C GLY A 107 -33.47 13.97 14.24
N LEU A 108 -32.39 14.72 13.97
CA LEU A 108 -32.13 15.39 12.70
C LEU A 108 -31.53 14.47 11.62
N GLY A 109 -31.38 13.16 11.90
CA GLY A 109 -30.84 12.16 10.99
C GLY A 109 -29.35 12.37 10.64
N ILE A 110 -28.57 12.92 11.56
CA ILE A 110 -27.13 13.18 11.35
C ILE A 110 -26.42 11.81 11.20
N PRO A 111 -25.69 11.57 10.10
CA PRO A 111 -25.03 10.28 9.86
C PRO A 111 -23.82 10.08 10.77
N ILE A 112 -23.48 8.82 11.03
CA ILE A 112 -22.32 8.45 11.84
C ILE A 112 -21.03 8.60 11.03
N THR A 113 -20.00 9.20 11.64
CA THR A 113 -18.62 9.10 11.20
C THR A 113 -17.98 7.94 11.95
N LEU A 114 -17.66 6.87 11.23
CA LEU A 114 -16.99 5.71 11.79
C LEU A 114 -15.48 5.85 11.58
N SER A 115 -14.71 5.83 12.65
CA SER A 115 -13.26 5.88 12.64
C SER A 115 -12.63 4.55 13.01
N SER A 116 -11.34 4.37 12.73
CA SER A 116 -10.57 3.23 13.24
C SER A 116 -9.10 3.58 13.47
N ASP A 117 -8.49 2.94 14.47
CA ASP A 117 -7.03 2.79 14.56
C ASP A 117 -6.50 1.91 13.42
N PRO A 118 -5.18 1.88 13.15
CA PRO A 118 -4.62 1.10 12.05
C PRO A 118 -5.07 -0.36 12.04
N GLN A 119 -5.47 -0.87 10.86
CA GLN A 119 -5.99 -2.24 10.71
C GLN A 119 -5.12 -3.18 9.85
N HIS A 120 -4.25 -2.62 9.02
CA HIS A 120 -3.54 -3.35 7.95
C HIS A 120 -2.19 -3.94 8.37
N GLY A 121 -1.69 -3.59 9.55
CA GLY A 121 -0.37 -4.00 10.02
C GLY A 121 -0.28 -5.48 10.43
N TRP A 122 0.93 -6.06 10.32
CA TRP A 122 1.27 -7.36 10.90
C TRP A 122 1.84 -7.18 12.31
N THR A 123 0.95 -6.97 13.28
CA THR A 123 1.32 -6.72 14.68
C THR A 123 0.56 -7.62 15.65
N ASP A 124 1.18 -7.86 16.80
CA ASP A 124 0.57 -8.49 17.97
C ASP A 124 0.18 -7.43 19.02
N ASP A 125 0.51 -6.16 18.77
CA ASP A 125 0.18 -5.03 19.62
C ASP A 125 -1.28 -4.60 19.39
N THR A 126 -2.15 -5.01 20.32
CA THR A 126 -3.57 -4.65 20.31
C THR A 126 -3.89 -3.39 21.12
N ALA A 127 -2.88 -2.74 21.73
CA ALA A 127 -3.08 -1.55 22.55
C ALA A 127 -3.51 -0.35 21.69
N VAL A 128 -2.96 -0.29 20.48
CA VAL A 128 -2.96 0.90 19.63
C VAL A 128 -3.18 0.58 18.15
N SER A 129 -3.49 -0.68 17.82
CA SER A 129 -3.86 -1.18 16.49
C SER A 129 -5.01 -2.20 16.61
N ASN A 130 -5.88 -2.26 15.60
CA ASN A 130 -6.95 -3.26 15.50
C ASN A 130 -6.56 -4.30 14.45
N VAL A 131 -6.13 -5.49 14.84
CA VAL A 131 -5.55 -6.46 13.88
C VAL A 131 -6.68 -7.17 13.09
N ALA A 132 -7.03 -6.68 11.89
CA ALA A 132 -8.10 -7.23 11.04
C ALA A 132 -7.73 -8.54 10.33
N ALA A 133 -8.41 -9.66 10.63
CA ALA A 133 -8.12 -10.92 9.95
C ALA A 133 -8.36 -10.88 8.43
N SER A 134 -9.26 -10.01 7.94
CA SER A 134 -9.66 -9.99 6.52
C SER A 134 -8.96 -8.94 5.67
N PHE A 135 -8.46 -7.84 6.23
CA PHE A 135 -7.79 -6.81 5.42
C PHE A 135 -6.44 -7.30 4.89
N SER A 136 -5.98 -6.67 3.81
CA SER A 136 -4.64 -6.93 3.32
C SER A 136 -3.59 -6.64 4.41
N ARG A 137 -2.61 -7.54 4.55
CA ARG A 137 -1.60 -7.49 5.61
C ARG A 137 -0.29 -6.91 5.11
N TRP A 138 0.11 -5.79 5.67
CA TRP A 138 1.30 -5.03 5.32
C TRP A 138 2.31 -5.03 6.46
N THR A 139 3.54 -4.63 6.15
CA THR A 139 4.50 -4.26 7.18
C THR A 139 4.00 -3.04 7.97
N GLU A 140 4.44 -2.88 9.21
CA GLU A 140 4.13 -1.73 10.06
C GLU A 140 4.72 -0.42 9.49
N PRO A 141 4.31 0.77 9.96
CA PRO A 141 4.82 2.05 9.49
C PRO A 141 6.36 2.16 9.46
N LEU A 142 7.06 1.55 10.42
CA LEU A 142 8.53 1.46 10.40
C LEU A 142 9.08 0.69 9.20
N GLY A 143 8.40 -0.34 8.71
CA GLY A 143 8.80 -1.08 7.52
C GLY A 143 8.56 -0.29 6.24
N ILE A 144 7.49 0.50 6.17
CA ILE A 144 7.29 1.47 5.08
C ILE A 144 8.44 2.48 5.09
N ALA A 145 8.83 2.97 6.28
CA ALA A 145 9.97 3.85 6.43
C ALA A 145 11.31 3.20 6.04
N ALA A 146 11.50 1.92 6.38
CA ALA A 146 12.70 1.18 6.04
C ALA A 146 12.90 1.03 4.52
N LEU A 147 11.80 1.02 3.75
CA LEU A 147 11.82 0.98 2.29
C LEU A 147 12.01 2.35 1.63
N ARG A 148 11.81 3.45 2.37
CA ARG A 148 12.10 4.83 1.92
C ARG A 148 11.43 5.21 0.59
N SER A 149 10.26 4.67 0.30
CA SER A 149 9.51 4.94 -0.94
C SER A 149 8.20 5.69 -0.65
N PRO A 150 8.12 6.99 -1.01
CA PRO A 150 6.88 7.76 -0.94
C PRO A 150 5.79 7.18 -1.85
N GLU A 151 6.17 6.59 -2.99
CA GLU A 151 5.25 5.94 -3.92
C GLU A 151 4.58 4.72 -3.28
N LEU A 152 5.35 3.92 -2.52
CA LEU A 152 4.81 2.81 -1.76
C LEU A 152 3.88 3.28 -0.63
N ALA A 153 4.25 4.36 0.08
CA ALA A 153 3.38 4.96 1.10
C ALA A 153 2.04 5.44 0.50
N LEU A 154 2.06 6.04 -0.70
CA LEU A 154 0.87 6.43 -1.44
C LEU A 154 0.02 5.21 -1.83
N GLU A 155 0.65 4.15 -2.35
CA GLU A 155 -0.04 2.93 -2.79
C GLU A 155 -0.69 2.21 -1.61
N PHE A 156 0.03 2.03 -0.51
CA PHE A 156 -0.52 1.52 0.75
C PHE A 156 -1.75 2.32 1.17
N ALA A 157 -1.63 3.65 1.25
CA ALA A 157 -2.71 4.51 1.73
C ALA A 157 -3.94 4.49 0.81
N LYS A 158 -3.75 4.36 -0.51
CA LYS A 158 -4.86 4.19 -1.47
C LYS A 158 -5.60 2.87 -1.28
N ILE A 159 -4.87 1.78 -1.08
CA ILE A 159 -5.44 0.45 -0.84
C ILE A 159 -6.19 0.43 0.48
N ALA A 160 -5.54 0.90 1.56
CA ALA A 160 -6.15 0.96 2.88
C ALA A 160 -7.42 1.83 2.89
N ARG A 161 -7.42 2.95 2.16
CA ARG A 161 -8.62 3.76 1.93
C ARG A 161 -9.73 2.97 1.23
N GLU A 162 -9.40 2.24 0.17
CA GLU A 162 -10.39 1.46 -0.58
C GLU A 162 -11.04 0.38 0.29
N GLU A 163 -10.25 -0.36 1.07
CA GLU A 163 -10.75 -1.33 2.04
C GLU A 163 -11.62 -0.65 3.12
N TYR A 164 -11.16 0.45 3.72
CA TYR A 164 -11.91 1.20 4.75
C TYR A 164 -13.24 1.73 4.23
N VAL A 165 -13.26 2.36 3.06
CA VAL A 165 -14.49 2.91 2.46
C VAL A 165 -15.49 1.79 2.17
N SER A 166 -15.02 0.61 1.74
CA SER A 166 -15.88 -0.52 1.41
C SER A 166 -16.69 -1.04 2.61
N VAL A 167 -16.14 -0.92 3.83
CA VAL A 167 -16.81 -1.32 5.09
C VAL A 167 -17.36 -0.13 5.89
N GLY A 168 -17.29 1.09 5.33
CA GLY A 168 -17.89 2.29 5.90
C GLY A 168 -17.05 3.00 6.97
N ILE A 169 -15.75 2.68 7.08
CA ILE A 169 -14.78 3.46 7.86
C ILE A 169 -14.41 4.71 7.06
N ARG A 170 -14.55 5.89 7.67
CA ARG A 170 -14.44 7.20 7.02
C ARG A 170 -13.41 8.13 7.67
N GLN A 171 -12.85 7.71 8.80
CA GLN A 171 -11.79 8.41 9.50
C GLN A 171 -10.70 7.42 9.94
N ALA A 172 -9.46 7.69 9.58
CA ALA A 172 -8.28 7.02 10.07
C ALA A 172 -7.75 7.80 11.29
N LEU A 173 -7.69 7.16 12.46
CA LEU A 173 -7.07 7.73 13.67
C LEU A 173 -5.54 7.64 13.61
N HIS A 174 -4.98 7.92 12.44
CA HIS A 174 -3.58 7.78 12.07
C HIS A 174 -3.33 8.65 10.81
N PRO A 175 -2.08 8.95 10.42
CA PRO A 175 -0.79 8.38 10.90
C PRO A 175 -0.28 8.96 12.22
N THR A 176 0.51 8.15 12.93
CA THR A 176 1.39 8.58 14.02
C THR A 176 2.70 9.10 13.42
N VAL A 177 3.04 10.36 13.69
CA VAL A 177 4.16 11.09 13.07
C VAL A 177 5.23 11.52 14.06
N ASP A 178 5.13 10.99 15.28
CA ASP A 178 6.10 11.16 16.35
C ASP A 178 7.47 10.62 15.91
N ILE A 179 8.53 11.21 16.45
CA ILE A 179 9.92 10.86 16.13
C ILE A 179 10.51 9.99 17.24
N ILE A 180 11.27 8.96 16.88
CA ILE A 180 11.97 8.07 17.82
C ILE A 180 13.24 8.74 18.35
N THR A 181 13.11 9.75 19.22
CA THR A 181 14.25 10.32 19.97
C THR A 181 14.48 9.60 21.30
N GLU A 182 13.51 8.83 21.78
CA GLU A 182 13.63 8.00 22.97
C GLU A 182 13.39 6.51 22.62
N PRO A 183 14.47 5.72 22.43
CA PRO A 183 14.38 4.31 22.05
C PRO A 183 13.59 3.42 23.02
N ARG A 184 13.49 3.79 24.31
CA ARG A 184 12.75 3.01 25.33
C ARG A 184 11.23 3.18 25.20
N TRP A 185 10.77 4.21 24.48
CA TRP A 185 9.36 4.53 24.35
C TRP A 185 8.56 3.40 23.67
N GLY A 186 7.50 2.96 24.36
CA GLY A 186 6.76 1.77 23.95
C GLY A 186 5.91 1.88 22.69
N ARG A 187 5.79 3.07 22.09
CA ARG A 187 4.97 3.29 20.87
C ARG A 187 5.78 3.55 19.60
N ASN A 188 7.10 3.33 19.66
CA ASN A 188 8.01 3.51 18.52
C ASN A 188 7.56 2.78 17.25
N ALA A 189 6.93 1.59 17.39
CA ALA A 189 6.42 0.79 16.27
C ALA A 189 5.43 1.50 15.34
N GLN A 190 4.69 2.47 15.87
CA GLN A 190 3.65 3.18 15.13
C GLN A 190 4.19 4.34 14.29
N THR A 191 5.43 4.74 14.55
CA THR A 191 6.09 5.90 13.93
C THR A 191 6.72 5.53 12.58
N MET A 192 7.31 6.52 11.90
CA MET A 192 8.10 6.32 10.69
C MET A 192 9.61 6.49 10.91
N GLY A 193 10.07 6.42 12.17
CA GLY A 193 11.50 6.44 12.51
C GLY A 193 11.96 7.71 13.23
N GLU A 194 13.27 7.92 13.20
CA GLU A 194 13.99 8.98 13.92
C GLU A 194 14.29 10.22 13.03
N ASP A 195 14.24 10.07 11.71
CA ASP A 195 14.42 11.19 10.77
C ASP A 195 13.07 11.88 10.48
N ALA A 196 12.98 13.16 10.88
CA ALA A 196 11.77 13.96 10.65
C ALA A 196 11.54 14.27 9.17
N ASN A 197 12.60 14.32 8.35
CA ASN A 197 12.48 14.59 6.92
C ASN A 197 11.95 13.38 6.14
N LEU A 198 12.46 12.19 6.42
CA LEU A 198 11.94 10.93 5.89
C LEU A 198 10.49 10.75 6.31
N THR A 199 10.18 10.94 7.59
CA THR A 199 8.82 10.90 8.12
C THR A 199 7.93 11.86 7.33
N SER A 200 8.34 13.11 7.16
CA SER A 200 7.58 14.11 6.39
C SER A 200 7.35 13.71 4.94
N THR A 201 8.36 13.14 4.29
CA THR A 201 8.30 12.75 2.86
C THR A 201 7.28 11.63 2.65
N LEU A 202 7.28 10.62 3.52
CA LEU A 202 6.34 9.50 3.45
C LEU A 202 4.93 9.93 3.88
N LEU A 203 4.84 10.75 4.94
CA LEU A 203 3.60 11.26 5.51
C LEU A 203 2.75 12.05 4.51
N VAL A 204 3.37 12.90 3.70
CA VAL A 204 2.65 13.69 2.69
C VAL A 204 1.90 12.77 1.72
N GLU A 205 2.55 11.73 1.23
CA GLU A 205 1.95 10.77 0.30
C GLU A 205 0.94 9.84 1.00
N TYR A 206 1.20 9.48 2.26
CA TYR A 206 0.25 8.75 3.10
C TYR A 206 -1.07 9.51 3.26
N ILE A 207 -1.02 10.80 3.65
CA ILE A 207 -2.21 11.65 3.81
C ILE A 207 -2.96 11.78 2.48
N LYS A 208 -2.24 12.05 1.38
CA LYS A 208 -2.85 12.14 0.05
C LYS A 208 -3.52 10.83 -0.38
N GLY A 209 -2.94 9.67 -0.04
CA GLY A 209 -3.51 8.37 -0.39
C GLY A 209 -4.87 8.14 0.30
N PHE A 210 -4.98 8.47 1.59
CA PHE A 210 -6.22 8.35 2.36
C PHE A 210 -7.27 9.41 1.98
N GLN A 211 -6.86 10.68 1.89
CA GLN A 211 -7.80 11.78 1.72
C GLN A 211 -8.11 12.11 0.24
N GLY A 212 -7.18 11.81 -0.67
CA GLY A 212 -7.16 12.38 -2.03
C GLY A 212 -6.74 13.85 -2.06
N ASP A 213 -6.64 14.44 -3.25
CA ASP A 213 -6.31 15.87 -3.42
C ASP A 213 -7.40 16.80 -2.85
N LYS A 214 -8.63 16.29 -2.75
CA LYS A 214 -9.78 16.94 -2.14
C LYS A 214 -10.61 15.89 -1.40
N ILE A 215 -11.11 16.25 -0.22
CA ILE A 215 -12.02 15.40 0.55
C ILE A 215 -13.32 15.24 -0.24
N GLY A 216 -13.79 14.00 -0.35
CA GLY A 216 -14.99 13.63 -1.09
C GLY A 216 -15.59 12.28 -0.66
N PRO A 217 -16.57 11.76 -1.41
CA PRO A 217 -17.26 10.50 -1.11
C PRO A 217 -16.39 9.25 -1.06
N HIS A 218 -15.18 9.28 -1.62
CA HIS A 218 -14.23 8.16 -1.57
C HIS A 218 -13.03 8.40 -0.65
N SER A 219 -13.05 9.48 0.13
CA SER A 219 -11.97 9.83 1.05
C SER A 219 -12.15 9.17 2.41
N VAL A 220 -11.02 8.90 3.06
CA VAL A 220 -10.94 8.67 4.50
C VAL A 220 -10.10 9.80 5.05
N ILE A 221 -10.65 10.58 5.98
CA ILE A 221 -9.90 11.67 6.61
C ILE A 221 -8.82 11.11 7.54
N THR A 222 -7.69 11.79 7.65
CA THR A 222 -6.62 11.41 8.58
C THR A 222 -6.63 12.25 9.83
N THR A 223 -6.23 11.63 10.94
CA THR A 223 -5.92 12.32 12.20
C THR A 223 -4.43 12.21 12.47
N THR A 224 -3.69 13.29 12.25
CA THR A 224 -2.25 13.35 12.53
C THR A 224 -2.02 13.43 14.04
N LYS A 225 -1.12 12.57 14.56
CA LYS A 225 -0.90 12.43 16.00
C LYS A 225 0.56 12.07 16.36
N HIS A 226 1.04 12.36 17.56
CA HIS A 226 0.35 13.08 18.64
C HIS A 226 1.01 14.45 18.85
N PHE A 227 0.29 15.53 18.55
CA PHE A 227 0.84 16.88 18.58
C PHE A 227 1.26 17.30 20.00
N PRO A 228 2.43 17.95 20.21
CA PRO A 228 3.41 18.41 19.22
C PRO A 228 4.56 17.43 18.91
N GLY A 229 4.42 16.16 19.31
CA GLY A 229 5.40 15.09 19.10
C GLY A 229 5.55 14.23 20.35
N GLY A 230 5.44 12.92 20.21
CA GLY A 230 5.48 11.94 21.30
C GLY A 230 6.88 11.52 21.76
N GLY A 231 7.90 11.69 20.92
CA GLY A 231 9.27 11.20 21.14
C GLY A 231 9.91 11.55 22.49
N PRO A 232 9.81 12.80 22.99
CA PRO A 232 10.52 13.26 24.20
C PRO A 232 10.00 12.74 25.54
N MET A 233 9.65 11.46 25.63
CA MET A 233 9.10 10.84 26.83
C MET A 233 10.15 10.71 27.94
N GLU A 234 9.85 11.24 29.12
CA GLU A 234 10.71 11.10 30.28
C GLU A 234 10.93 9.60 30.58
N ASN A 235 12.19 9.16 30.54
CA ASN A 235 12.60 7.75 30.69
C ASN A 235 11.97 6.77 29.68
N GLY A 236 11.34 7.24 28.61
CA GLY A 236 10.62 6.40 27.64
C GLY A 236 9.35 5.74 28.16
N GLU A 237 8.75 6.27 29.22
CA GLU A 237 7.50 5.73 29.77
C GLU A 237 6.28 6.28 29.01
N ASP A 238 5.27 5.44 28.74
CA ASP A 238 4.13 5.83 27.92
C ASP A 238 3.05 6.65 28.68
N SER A 239 2.56 7.72 28.06
CA SER A 239 1.62 8.67 28.68
C SER A 239 0.18 8.19 28.86
N HIS A 240 -0.18 6.98 28.46
CA HIS A 240 -1.43 6.37 28.92
C HIS A 240 -1.43 6.15 30.45
N PHE A 241 -0.24 6.13 31.07
CA PHE A 241 -0.06 5.83 32.48
C PHE A 241 0.44 7.03 33.27
N GLU A 242 0.11 7.07 34.55
CA GLU A 242 0.50 8.16 35.45
C GLU A 242 2.03 8.31 35.54
N TRP A 243 2.79 7.23 35.50
CA TRP A 243 4.25 7.27 35.57
C TRP A 243 4.92 7.72 34.27
N GLY A 244 4.20 7.72 33.14
CA GLY A 244 4.69 8.20 31.84
C GLY A 244 4.09 9.55 31.44
N LYS A 245 3.54 10.32 32.37
CA LYS A 245 2.82 11.56 32.05
C LYS A 245 3.70 12.73 31.59
N ASN A 246 5.02 12.62 31.69
CA ASN A 246 5.95 13.73 31.45
C ASN A 246 6.65 13.62 30.09
N GLN A 247 6.78 14.75 29.40
CA GLN A 247 7.78 14.94 28.36
C GLN A 247 8.84 15.95 28.81
N THR A 248 10.09 15.67 28.46
CA THR A 248 11.27 16.48 28.80
C THR A 248 12.01 16.92 27.54
N TYR A 249 12.63 18.10 27.59
CA TYR A 249 13.31 18.70 26.42
C TYR A 249 14.75 19.16 26.75
N PRO A 250 15.64 18.25 27.22
CA PRO A 250 17.00 18.63 27.65
C PRO A 250 17.92 19.10 26.51
N GLY A 251 17.58 18.81 25.25
CA GLY A 251 18.24 19.27 24.04
C GLY A 251 17.74 20.60 23.52
N ASN A 252 16.62 21.13 24.04
CA ASN A 252 15.94 22.31 23.53
C ASN A 252 15.62 22.17 22.02
N ASN A 253 15.11 21.00 21.62
CA ASN A 253 14.95 20.59 20.22
C ASN A 253 13.48 20.42 19.80
N GLN A 254 12.56 21.15 20.44
CA GLN A 254 11.11 21.07 20.17
C GLN A 254 10.75 21.30 18.69
N GLU A 255 11.44 22.23 18.02
CA GLU A 255 11.16 22.56 16.61
C GLU A 255 11.39 21.37 15.66
N TYR A 256 12.32 20.47 15.99
CA TYR A 256 12.56 19.28 15.17
C TYR A 256 11.34 18.35 15.15
N HIS A 257 10.67 18.20 16.29
CA HIS A 257 9.44 17.41 16.42
C HIS A 257 8.25 18.03 15.68
N LEU A 258 8.28 19.33 15.38
CA LEU A 258 7.24 20.02 14.62
C LEU A 258 7.37 19.84 13.10
N ILE A 259 8.51 19.39 12.58
CA ILE A 259 8.76 19.24 11.13
C ILE A 259 7.67 18.36 10.46
N PRO A 260 7.34 17.15 10.96
CA PRO A 260 6.28 16.33 10.37
C PRO A 260 4.89 16.96 10.47
N PHE A 261 4.59 17.69 11.54
CA PHE A 261 3.31 18.36 11.70
C PHE A 261 3.15 19.51 10.70
N ARG A 262 4.20 20.31 10.44
CA ARG A 262 4.19 21.33 9.38
C ARG A 262 3.96 20.69 8.01
N ALA A 263 4.57 19.53 7.75
CA ALA A 263 4.34 18.77 6.52
C ALA A 263 2.89 18.23 6.43
N ALA A 264 2.32 17.72 7.53
CA ALA A 264 0.95 17.23 7.59
C ALA A 264 -0.08 18.34 7.33
N ILE A 265 0.10 19.52 7.95
CA ILE A 265 -0.75 20.69 7.72
C ILE A 265 -0.72 21.08 6.24
N LYS A 266 0.48 21.14 5.64
CA LYS A 266 0.64 21.44 4.21
C LYS A 266 0.04 20.36 3.29
N ALA A 267 0.07 19.10 3.70
CA ALA A 267 -0.59 18.00 3.00
C ALA A 267 -2.12 18.01 3.16
N GLY A 268 -2.65 18.91 4.01
CA GLY A 268 -4.08 19.07 4.24
C GLY A 268 -4.66 18.03 5.21
N THR A 269 -3.88 17.52 6.18
CA THR A 269 -4.41 16.64 7.22
C THR A 269 -5.66 17.26 7.85
N ARG A 270 -6.71 16.47 8.00
CA ARG A 270 -8.01 17.01 8.37
C ARG A 270 -8.15 17.25 9.87
N GLN A 271 -7.63 16.32 10.67
CA GLN A 271 -7.68 16.41 12.13
C GLN A 271 -6.30 16.30 12.76
N MET A 272 -6.15 16.91 13.94
CA MET A 272 -4.94 16.85 14.75
C MET A 272 -5.28 16.37 16.15
N MET A 273 -4.46 15.48 16.70
CA MET A 273 -4.66 14.93 18.05
C MET A 273 -3.51 15.31 18.98
N PRO A 274 -3.74 16.12 20.03
CA PRO A 274 -2.74 16.42 21.04
C PRO A 274 -2.43 15.20 21.91
N TYR A 275 -1.18 15.07 22.36
CA TYR A 275 -0.77 13.95 23.20
C TYR A 275 -1.20 14.11 24.67
N TYR A 276 -1.15 13.02 25.45
CA TYR A 276 -1.50 13.03 26.88
C TYR A 276 -0.47 13.74 27.75
N SER A 277 0.79 13.80 27.31
CA SER A 277 1.90 14.22 28.15
C SER A 277 1.85 15.70 28.51
N ARG A 278 2.50 16.07 29.62
CA ARG A 278 2.76 17.45 30.02
C ARG A 278 4.20 17.87 29.70
N PRO A 279 4.44 19.09 29.18
CA PRO A 279 5.75 19.56 28.75
C PRO A 279 6.56 20.16 29.92
N ILE A 280 7.36 19.34 30.60
CA ILE A 280 8.08 19.73 31.81
C ILE A 280 9.25 20.65 31.48
N GLY A 281 9.40 21.73 32.27
CA GLY A 281 10.53 22.66 32.15
C GLY A 281 10.54 23.49 30.86
N THR A 282 9.42 23.55 30.15
CA THR A 282 9.23 24.40 28.95
C THR A 282 8.56 25.73 29.31
N GLU A 283 8.37 26.61 28.32
CA GLU A 283 7.59 27.83 28.49
C GLU A 283 6.06 27.59 28.55
N TRP A 284 5.62 26.38 28.19
CA TRP A 284 4.22 26.01 28.21
C TRP A 284 3.78 25.57 29.61
N GLU A 285 2.49 25.70 29.90
CA GLU A 285 1.91 25.23 31.16
C GLU A 285 2.14 23.71 31.31
N GLU A 286 2.56 23.25 32.49
CA GLU A 286 2.87 21.82 32.77
C GLU A 286 1.61 20.96 32.98
N VAL A 287 0.69 21.05 32.02
CA VAL A 287 -0.54 20.25 31.91
C VAL A 287 -0.53 19.45 30.62
N ALA A 288 -1.31 18.37 30.56
CA ALA A 288 -1.47 17.58 29.34
C ALA A 288 -1.76 18.48 28.13
N PHE A 289 -1.22 18.17 26.95
CA PHE A 289 -1.37 19.05 25.79
C PHE A 289 -2.82 19.33 25.41
N ALA A 290 -3.76 18.41 25.69
CA ALA A 290 -5.20 18.61 25.52
C ALA A 290 -5.76 19.81 26.32
N PHE A 291 -5.11 20.24 27.39
CA PHE A 291 -5.49 21.39 28.22
C PHE A 291 -4.58 22.61 28.01
N ASN A 292 -3.59 22.51 27.12
CA ASN A 292 -2.56 23.50 26.98
C ASN A 292 -2.89 24.49 25.84
N LYS A 293 -3.36 25.68 26.23
CA LYS A 293 -3.74 26.73 25.28
C LYS A 293 -2.56 27.26 24.46
N GLY A 294 -1.37 27.36 25.07
CA GLY A 294 -0.16 27.79 24.39
C GLY A 294 0.22 26.84 23.25
N VAL A 295 0.02 25.54 23.43
CA VAL A 295 0.32 24.53 22.41
C VAL A 295 -0.81 24.44 21.37
N ILE A 296 -2.08 24.32 21.78
CA ILE A 296 -3.18 24.09 20.83
C ILE A 296 -3.59 25.37 20.10
N THR A 297 -3.79 26.47 20.81
CA THR A 297 -4.26 27.71 20.18
C THR A 297 -3.08 28.50 19.64
N ASP A 298 -2.08 28.80 20.46
CA ASP A 298 -1.05 29.76 20.05
C ASP A 298 -0.06 29.13 19.06
N LEU A 299 0.44 27.92 19.33
CA LEU A 299 1.32 27.22 18.40
C LEU A 299 0.54 26.59 17.23
N LEU A 300 -0.29 25.58 17.45
CA LEU A 300 -0.91 24.81 16.36
C LEU A 300 -1.82 25.64 15.46
N LYS A 301 -2.75 26.41 16.04
CA LYS A 301 -3.74 27.16 15.26
C LYS A 301 -3.18 28.49 14.75
N ASN A 302 -2.58 29.30 15.61
CA ASN A 302 -2.16 30.65 15.24
C ASN A 302 -0.80 30.68 14.52
N GLU A 303 0.23 30.00 15.04
CA GLU A 303 1.56 30.01 14.43
C GLU A 303 1.67 29.05 13.23
N LEU A 304 1.26 27.79 13.38
CA LEU A 304 1.35 26.78 12.32
C LEU A 304 0.23 26.87 11.28
N GLY A 305 -0.85 27.61 11.58
CA GLY A 305 -1.96 27.86 10.66
C GLY A 305 -2.88 26.66 10.46
N PHE A 306 -3.01 25.76 11.44
CA PHE A 306 -3.92 24.62 11.33
C PHE A 306 -5.39 25.05 11.46
N GLU A 307 -6.15 24.89 10.38
CA GLU A 307 -7.57 25.28 10.33
C GLU A 307 -8.55 24.11 10.58
N GLY A 308 -8.04 22.88 10.67
CA GLY A 308 -8.82 21.65 10.83
C GLY A 308 -9.45 21.47 12.22
N ILE A 309 -9.78 20.22 12.55
CA ILE A 309 -10.44 19.85 13.81
C ILE A 309 -9.39 19.32 14.79
N VAL A 310 -9.43 19.80 16.04
CA VAL A 310 -8.61 19.24 17.12
C VAL A 310 -9.43 18.24 17.91
N VAL A 311 -9.08 16.96 17.80
CA VAL A 311 -9.68 15.85 18.56
C VAL A 311 -8.79 15.52 19.73
N SER A 312 -9.33 15.45 20.95
CA SER A 312 -8.53 14.98 22.08
C SER A 312 -8.20 13.49 21.95
N ASP A 313 -7.11 13.05 22.56
CA ASP A 313 -6.88 11.63 22.79
C ASP A 313 -7.92 11.06 23.80
N TRP A 314 -7.94 9.74 24.00
CA TRP A 314 -8.99 9.01 24.69
C TRP A 314 -9.00 9.21 26.21
N GLY A 315 -10.10 9.79 26.70
CA GLY A 315 -10.38 9.84 28.13
C GLY A 315 -9.62 10.95 28.85
N VAL A 316 -9.27 12.04 28.15
CA VAL A 316 -8.55 13.18 28.76
C VAL A 316 -9.34 13.82 29.90
N VAL A 317 -10.68 13.78 29.90
CA VAL A 317 -11.50 14.37 30.97
C VAL A 317 -11.63 13.40 32.16
N THR A 318 -11.80 12.10 31.87
CA THR A 318 -12.18 11.08 32.84
C THR A 318 -11.03 10.25 33.41
N THR A 319 -9.91 10.11 32.70
CA THR A 319 -8.86 9.13 33.08
C THR A 319 -7.42 9.61 32.90
N ARG A 320 -7.09 10.41 31.86
CA ARG A 320 -5.72 10.91 31.58
C ARG A 320 -5.64 12.44 31.66
N PHE A 321 -6.02 12.98 32.81
CA PHE A 321 -6.13 14.42 33.05
C PHE A 321 -4.85 15.00 33.68
N TRP A 322 -3.68 14.67 33.12
CA TRP A 322 -2.38 14.98 33.73
C TRP A 322 -2.15 16.48 33.94
N GLY A 323 -1.70 16.86 35.13
CA GLY A 323 -1.46 18.24 35.56
C GLY A 323 -2.72 19.01 35.98
N VAL A 324 -3.92 18.40 35.88
CA VAL A 324 -5.19 19.00 36.31
C VAL A 324 -6.02 18.03 37.16
N GLU A 325 -5.34 17.19 37.93
CA GLU A 325 -5.92 16.19 38.81
C GLU A 325 -6.91 16.80 39.82
N ASP A 326 -6.65 18.02 40.30
CA ASP A 326 -7.50 18.71 41.28
C ASP A 326 -8.79 19.32 40.68
N LEU A 327 -8.91 19.40 39.35
CA LEU A 327 -10.09 19.94 38.69
C LEU A 327 -11.23 18.90 38.62
N THR A 328 -12.46 19.37 38.68
CA THR A 328 -13.65 18.56 38.36
C THR A 328 -13.73 18.23 36.86
N GLU A 329 -14.50 17.22 36.47
CA GLU A 329 -14.72 16.90 35.04
C GLU A 329 -15.27 18.12 34.25
N LEU A 330 -16.15 18.91 34.88
CA LEU A 330 -16.71 20.13 34.27
C LEU A 330 -15.62 21.19 34.01
N GLU A 331 -14.71 21.40 34.97
CA GLU A 331 -13.60 22.34 34.84
C GLU A 331 -12.55 21.85 33.83
N ARG A 332 -12.31 20.54 33.75
CA ARG A 332 -11.44 19.92 32.74
C ARG A 332 -12.01 20.10 31.33
N ALA A 333 -13.30 19.83 31.15
CA ALA A 333 -13.99 20.06 29.87
C ALA A 333 -13.91 21.54 29.46
N ARG A 334 -14.11 22.47 30.40
CA ARG A 334 -13.94 23.92 30.17
C ARG A 334 -12.52 24.25 29.72
N LYS A 335 -11.50 23.80 30.45
CA LYS A 335 -10.08 24.08 30.14
C LYS A 335 -9.68 23.53 28.76
N ALA A 336 -10.14 22.33 28.41
CA ALA A 336 -9.90 21.75 27.08
C ALA A 336 -10.56 22.56 25.94
N LEU A 337 -11.81 23.00 26.12
CA LEU A 337 -12.50 23.86 25.14
C LEU A 337 -11.80 25.20 24.95
N GLU A 338 -11.35 25.81 26.05
CA GLU A 338 -10.60 27.07 26.07
C GLU A 338 -9.19 26.92 25.47
N ALA A 339 -8.56 25.76 25.62
CA ALA A 339 -7.30 25.42 24.96
C ALA A 339 -7.48 25.27 23.45
N GLY A 340 -8.66 24.82 23.00
CA GLY A 340 -9.03 24.76 21.59
C GLY A 340 -9.45 23.38 21.09
N ILE A 341 -9.74 22.42 21.98
CA ILE A 341 -10.34 21.13 21.60
C ILE A 341 -11.70 21.35 20.95
N ASP A 342 -11.95 20.65 19.84
CA ASP A 342 -13.19 20.73 19.07
C ASP A 342 -14.08 19.48 19.28
N ILE A 343 -13.49 18.31 19.55
CA ILE A 343 -14.19 17.05 19.83
C ILE A 343 -13.43 16.21 20.88
N PHE A 344 -14.15 15.60 21.81
CA PHE A 344 -13.60 14.82 22.93
C PHE A 344 -13.55 13.32 22.60
N GLY A 345 -12.34 12.77 22.50
CA GLY A 345 -12.04 11.36 22.27
C GLY A 345 -12.34 10.47 23.49
N GLY A 346 -13.07 9.39 23.29
CA GLY A 346 -13.35 8.37 24.31
C GLY A 346 -14.31 8.80 25.43
N GLU A 347 -14.91 9.98 25.29
CA GLU A 347 -15.83 10.57 26.28
C GLU A 347 -17.29 10.42 25.82
N THR A 348 -18.23 10.42 26.76
CA THR A 348 -19.67 10.21 26.48
C THR A 348 -20.59 11.11 27.31
N LYS A 349 -20.12 12.31 27.70
CA LYS A 349 -20.82 13.20 28.65
C LYS A 349 -21.14 14.59 28.07
N PRO A 350 -22.02 14.69 27.04
CA PRO A 350 -22.41 15.98 26.46
C PRO A 350 -23.08 16.95 27.44
N GLU A 351 -23.65 16.44 28.53
CA GLU A 351 -24.21 17.24 29.62
C GLU A 351 -23.20 18.24 30.24
N LEU A 352 -21.89 17.94 30.18
CA LEU A 352 -20.85 18.87 30.64
C LEU A 352 -20.84 20.15 29.78
N ILE A 353 -21.01 20.02 28.47
CA ILE A 353 -21.00 21.15 27.53
C ILE A 353 -22.27 22.00 27.72
N VAL A 354 -23.42 21.32 27.84
CA VAL A 354 -24.71 21.97 28.11
C VAL A 354 -24.63 22.77 29.41
N GLN A 355 -24.05 22.22 30.47
CA GLN A 355 -23.88 22.90 31.75
C GLN A 355 -22.93 24.11 31.65
N LEU A 356 -21.83 24.01 30.91
CA LEU A 356 -20.90 25.13 30.71
C LEU A 356 -21.56 26.30 29.97
N VAL A 357 -22.37 26.02 28.96
CA VAL A 357 -23.10 27.06 28.22
C VAL A 357 -24.22 27.68 29.05
N ASN A 358 -25.06 26.85 29.70
CA ASN A 358 -26.16 27.34 30.53
C ASN A 358 -25.69 28.15 31.75
N SER A 359 -24.50 27.86 32.28
CA SER A 359 -23.90 28.65 33.36
C SER A 359 -23.17 29.92 32.88
N GLY A 360 -23.07 30.13 31.56
CA GLY A 360 -22.37 31.28 30.96
C GLY A 360 -20.84 31.19 31.02
N GLN A 361 -20.27 30.04 31.37
CA GLN A 361 -18.82 29.82 31.42
C GLN A 361 -18.22 29.64 30.03
N ILE A 362 -18.99 29.11 29.08
CA ILE A 362 -18.63 29.00 27.66
C ILE A 362 -19.76 29.61 26.83
N ALA A 363 -19.41 30.42 25.85
CA ALA A 363 -20.38 30.97 24.89
C ALA A 363 -20.87 29.88 23.93
N GLU A 364 -22.16 29.87 23.58
CA GLU A 364 -22.71 28.89 22.62
C GLU A 364 -22.04 29.01 21.24
N GLU A 365 -21.59 30.21 20.86
CA GLU A 365 -20.86 30.45 19.62
C GLU A 365 -19.55 29.65 19.54
N ARG A 366 -18.92 29.35 20.69
CA ARG A 366 -17.73 28.47 20.73
C ARG A 366 -18.11 27.03 20.35
N ILE A 367 -19.30 26.57 20.73
CA ILE A 367 -19.84 25.25 20.39
C ILE A 367 -20.21 25.22 18.90
N ASP A 368 -20.90 26.25 18.42
CA ASP A 368 -21.24 26.40 17.00
C ASP A 368 -20.01 26.37 16.09
N TYR A 369 -18.90 26.98 16.51
CA TYR A 369 -17.63 26.93 15.77
C TYR A 369 -17.15 25.49 15.55
N SER A 370 -17.14 24.66 16.60
CA SER A 370 -16.70 23.25 16.51
C SER A 370 -17.67 22.42 15.68
N VAL A 371 -18.96 22.52 15.98
CA VAL A 371 -20.01 21.75 15.30
C VAL A 371 -20.07 22.06 13.81
N ARG A 372 -19.84 23.32 13.42
CA ARG A 372 -19.72 23.71 12.00
C ARG A 372 -18.64 22.94 11.25
N LYS A 373 -17.46 22.77 11.85
CA LYS A 373 -16.36 22.02 11.22
C LYS A 373 -16.70 20.54 11.09
N LEU A 374 -17.24 19.95 12.15
CA LEU A 374 -17.65 18.53 12.18
C LEU A 374 -18.74 18.23 11.15
N MET A 375 -19.76 19.10 11.05
CA MET A 375 -20.83 18.91 10.07
C MET A 375 -20.32 19.12 8.64
N LYS A 376 -19.49 20.16 8.41
CA LYS A 376 -18.87 20.39 7.09
C LYS A 376 -18.08 19.18 6.62
N GLU A 377 -17.30 18.57 7.50
CA GLU A 377 -16.57 17.33 7.20
C GLU A 377 -17.50 16.18 6.77
N LYS A 378 -18.60 15.95 7.49
CA LYS A 378 -19.59 14.92 7.14
C LYS A 378 -20.25 15.17 5.77
N PHE A 379 -20.53 16.44 5.44
CA PHE A 379 -21.04 16.82 4.12
C PHE A 379 -20.00 16.62 3.01
N GLU A 380 -18.75 17.04 3.22
CA GLU A 380 -17.66 16.86 2.26
C GLU A 380 -17.40 15.37 1.98
N LEU A 381 -17.50 14.52 3.01
CA LEU A 381 -17.42 13.07 2.88
C LEU A 381 -18.64 12.42 2.21
N GLY A 382 -19.70 13.17 1.92
CA GLY A 382 -20.93 12.68 1.31
C GLY A 382 -21.81 11.84 2.22
N LEU A 383 -21.58 11.84 3.55
CA LEU A 383 -22.30 10.98 4.49
C LEU A 383 -23.78 11.35 4.62
N PHE A 384 -24.11 12.63 4.47
CA PHE A 384 -25.52 13.05 4.43
C PHE A 384 -26.21 12.54 3.16
N ASP A 385 -25.50 12.49 2.03
CA ASP A 385 -26.09 12.09 0.76
C ASP A 385 -26.26 10.55 0.69
N ASN A 386 -25.19 9.80 1.00
CA ASN A 386 -25.24 8.34 1.10
C ASN A 386 -24.19 7.79 2.09
N PRO A 387 -24.59 7.41 3.32
CA PRO A 387 -23.70 6.84 4.33
C PRO A 387 -23.58 5.31 4.24
N PHE A 388 -24.38 4.66 3.38
CA PHE A 388 -24.46 3.22 3.27
C PHE A 388 -23.41 2.66 2.31
N VAL A 389 -22.94 1.45 2.60
CA VAL A 389 -21.99 0.70 1.77
C VAL A 389 -22.64 -0.49 1.07
N ASN A 390 -22.03 -0.95 -0.01
CA ASN A 390 -22.46 -2.14 -0.71
C ASN A 390 -21.75 -3.37 -0.14
N VAL A 391 -22.52 -4.29 0.42
CA VAL A 391 -22.01 -5.49 1.12
C VAL A 391 -21.23 -6.42 0.19
N ASP A 392 -21.70 -6.63 -1.05
CA ASP A 392 -21.01 -7.49 -2.02
C ASP A 392 -19.71 -6.85 -2.53
N VAL A 393 -19.65 -5.51 -2.55
CA VAL A 393 -18.40 -4.79 -2.84
C VAL A 393 -17.42 -4.94 -1.69
N ALA A 394 -17.87 -4.82 -0.44
CA ALA A 394 -17.02 -5.01 0.75
C ALA A 394 -16.36 -6.40 0.74
N GLU A 395 -17.14 -7.45 0.55
CA GLU A 395 -16.65 -8.84 0.48
C GLU A 395 -15.63 -9.07 -0.65
N ARG A 396 -15.79 -8.39 -1.79
CA ARG A 396 -14.86 -8.53 -2.92
C ARG A 396 -13.59 -7.69 -2.78
N VAL A 397 -13.67 -6.53 -2.14
CA VAL A 397 -12.57 -5.55 -2.06
C VAL A 397 -11.61 -5.92 -0.93
N VAL A 398 -12.16 -6.21 0.25
CA VAL A 398 -11.38 -6.51 1.45
C VAL A 398 -10.54 -7.76 1.26
N GLY A 399 -9.24 -7.65 1.51
CA GLY A 399 -8.29 -8.76 1.49
C GLY A 399 -8.08 -9.39 0.12
N ASN A 400 -8.54 -8.75 -0.96
CA ASN A 400 -8.46 -9.35 -2.29
C ASN A 400 -7.02 -9.74 -2.66
N GLU A 401 -6.87 -10.67 -3.59
CA GLU A 401 -5.57 -11.27 -3.93
C GLU A 401 -4.51 -10.24 -4.34
N TYR A 402 -4.90 -9.17 -5.06
CA TYR A 402 -3.96 -8.13 -5.47
C TYR A 402 -3.45 -7.31 -4.27
N PHE A 403 -4.34 -6.90 -3.36
CA PHE A 403 -3.97 -6.15 -2.16
C PHE A 403 -3.13 -7.01 -1.20
N SER A 404 -3.57 -8.25 -0.96
CA SER A 404 -2.86 -9.21 -0.11
C SER A 404 -1.47 -9.54 -0.66
N ARG A 405 -1.32 -9.66 -1.99
CA ARG A 405 -0.02 -9.84 -2.63
C ARG A 405 0.91 -8.66 -2.34
N LEU A 406 0.48 -7.42 -2.58
CA LEU A 406 1.32 -6.23 -2.34
C LEU A 406 1.73 -6.08 -0.87
N GLY A 407 0.82 -6.38 0.05
CA GLY A 407 1.14 -6.42 1.48
C GLY A 407 2.23 -7.46 1.80
N ASN A 408 2.10 -8.68 1.27
CA ASN A 408 3.08 -9.74 1.44
C ASN A 408 4.44 -9.43 0.78
N GLU A 409 4.45 -8.79 -0.40
CA GLU A 409 5.69 -8.32 -1.05
C GLU A 409 6.38 -7.27 -0.19
N THR A 410 5.60 -6.32 0.36
CA THR A 410 6.13 -5.26 1.22
C THR A 410 6.77 -5.83 2.49
N GLN A 411 6.15 -6.85 3.11
CA GLN A 411 6.75 -7.56 4.26
C GLN A 411 8.13 -8.17 3.93
N ARG A 412 8.29 -8.79 2.76
CA ARG A 412 9.56 -9.38 2.31
C ARG A 412 10.62 -8.31 2.09
N ARG A 413 10.26 -7.28 1.32
CA ARG A 413 11.17 -6.19 0.96
C ARG A 413 11.67 -5.46 2.21
N ALA A 414 10.78 -5.24 3.18
CA ALA A 414 11.09 -4.48 4.39
C ALA A 414 12.06 -5.17 5.36
N PHE A 415 12.46 -6.43 5.14
CA PHE A 415 13.53 -7.02 5.95
C PHE A 415 14.83 -6.21 5.81
N THR A 416 15.45 -5.89 6.95
CA THR A 416 16.71 -5.14 7.02
C THR A 416 17.81 -6.09 7.51
N LEU A 417 18.75 -6.45 6.63
CA LEU A 417 19.88 -7.31 6.99
C LEU A 417 20.97 -6.50 7.69
N LEU A 418 21.31 -6.83 8.93
CA LEU A 418 22.25 -6.04 9.75
C LEU A 418 23.66 -6.63 9.72
N THR A 419 23.78 -7.95 9.89
CA THR A 419 25.06 -8.67 9.78
C THR A 419 24.87 -9.91 8.91
N ASN A 420 25.88 -10.22 8.11
CA ASN A 420 25.90 -11.40 7.25
C ASN A 420 27.35 -11.85 6.99
N PRO A 421 28.09 -12.29 8.02
CA PRO A 421 29.46 -12.76 7.87
C PRO A 421 29.54 -13.89 6.83
N ASP A 422 30.63 -13.89 6.06
CA ASP A 422 30.91 -14.89 5.02
C ASP A 422 29.79 -15.11 3.98
N ASP A 423 28.91 -14.11 3.81
CA ASP A 423 27.74 -14.19 2.94
C ASP A 423 26.84 -15.40 3.28
N PHE A 424 26.64 -15.64 4.59
CA PHE A 424 25.86 -16.78 5.11
C PHE A 424 24.44 -16.87 4.56
N LEU A 425 23.74 -15.73 4.47
CA LEU A 425 22.46 -15.59 3.77
C LEU A 425 22.65 -15.08 2.33
N PRO A 426 21.81 -15.53 1.38
CA PRO A 426 20.75 -16.52 1.57
C PRO A 426 21.30 -17.93 1.75
N LEU A 427 20.61 -18.76 2.54
CA LEU A 427 20.99 -20.15 2.73
C LEU A 427 20.98 -20.90 1.39
N PRO A 428 21.95 -21.80 1.13
CA PRO A 428 21.99 -22.56 -0.10
C PRO A 428 20.82 -23.56 -0.19
N GLN A 429 20.43 -23.94 -1.41
CA GLN A 429 19.38 -24.94 -1.66
C GLN A 429 19.64 -26.28 -0.93
N SER A 430 20.90 -26.65 -0.72
CA SER A 430 21.26 -27.84 0.07
C SER A 430 20.74 -27.80 1.51
N ALA A 431 20.51 -26.60 2.07
CA ALA A 431 19.95 -26.44 3.40
C ALA A 431 18.47 -26.86 3.48
N LEU A 432 17.75 -27.02 2.36
CA LEU A 432 16.37 -27.52 2.38
C LEU A 432 16.25 -28.95 2.92
N ASN A 433 17.32 -29.74 2.85
CA ASN A 433 17.38 -31.09 3.41
C ASN A 433 17.93 -31.14 4.84
N ALA A 434 18.20 -29.97 5.43
CA ALA A 434 18.78 -29.84 6.75
C ALA A 434 17.71 -29.93 7.85
N SER A 435 18.17 -30.04 9.08
CA SER A 435 17.36 -30.00 10.30
C SER A 435 17.44 -28.62 10.96
N PHE A 436 16.31 -28.14 11.46
CA PHE A 436 16.15 -26.79 11.98
C PHE A 436 15.66 -26.80 13.42
N TYR A 437 16.33 -26.05 14.28
CA TYR A 437 15.79 -25.63 15.57
C TYR A 437 15.13 -24.27 15.40
N VAL A 438 13.92 -24.07 15.93
CA VAL A 438 13.20 -22.80 15.75
C VAL A 438 12.64 -22.25 17.05
N GLU A 439 12.74 -20.94 17.23
CA GLU A 439 12.08 -20.17 18.29
C GLU A 439 11.33 -18.98 17.70
N GLY A 440 10.18 -18.64 18.28
CA GLY A 440 9.33 -17.55 17.79
C GLY A 440 8.72 -17.78 16.41
N MET A 441 8.71 -19.05 15.96
CA MET A 441 8.07 -19.51 14.74
C MET A 441 7.16 -20.69 15.03
N ASP A 442 6.08 -20.80 14.26
CA ASP A 442 5.28 -22.02 14.21
C ASP A 442 6.06 -23.11 13.44
N PRO A 443 6.44 -24.25 14.06
CA PRO A 443 7.08 -25.35 13.35
C PRO A 443 6.32 -25.80 12.10
N ALA A 444 4.98 -25.70 12.11
CA ALA A 444 4.16 -26.10 10.97
C ALA A 444 4.46 -25.26 9.70
N ALA A 445 4.93 -24.01 9.84
CA ALA A 445 5.30 -23.17 8.70
C ALA A 445 6.56 -23.69 7.98
N LEU A 446 7.50 -24.28 8.72
CA LEU A 446 8.69 -24.93 8.16
C LEU A 446 8.33 -26.29 7.56
N GLU A 447 7.53 -27.07 8.30
CA GLU A 447 7.08 -28.40 7.86
C GLU A 447 6.24 -28.32 6.57
N ALA A 448 5.43 -27.27 6.39
CA ALA A 448 4.70 -27.00 5.16
C ALA A 448 5.62 -26.81 3.94
N ARG A 449 6.90 -26.46 4.16
CA ARG A 449 7.95 -26.36 3.14
C ARG A 449 8.86 -27.60 3.10
N ASN A 450 8.45 -28.69 3.74
CA ASN A 450 9.22 -29.93 3.90
C ASN A 450 10.56 -29.76 4.64
N LEU A 451 10.71 -28.72 5.47
CA LEU A 451 11.89 -28.53 6.31
C LEU A 451 11.72 -29.33 7.60
N LYS A 452 12.77 -30.05 8.01
CA LYS A 452 12.73 -30.90 9.21
C LYS A 452 12.96 -30.06 10.46
N VAL A 453 11.96 -29.92 11.33
CA VAL A 453 12.12 -29.28 12.64
C VAL A 453 12.54 -30.31 13.70
N VAL A 454 13.48 -29.94 14.58
CA VAL A 454 13.97 -30.79 15.69
C VAL A 454 13.81 -30.08 17.04
N GLY A 455 13.85 -30.85 18.13
CA GLY A 455 13.48 -30.35 19.46
C GLY A 455 14.59 -29.63 20.20
N THR A 456 15.85 -29.79 19.79
CA THR A 456 17.00 -29.19 20.48
C THR A 456 18.03 -28.63 19.50
N PRO A 457 18.79 -27.58 19.88
CA PRO A 457 19.88 -27.05 19.04
C PRO A 457 20.90 -28.12 18.63
N ALA A 458 21.24 -29.06 19.51
CA ALA A 458 22.25 -30.09 19.24
C ALA A 458 21.85 -31.12 18.16
N GLU A 459 20.56 -31.21 17.84
CA GLU A 459 20.02 -32.10 16.81
C GLU A 459 19.85 -31.40 15.44
N ALA A 460 20.09 -30.09 15.38
CA ALA A 460 19.85 -29.25 14.21
C ALA A 460 21.14 -28.94 13.45
N ASP A 461 21.00 -28.67 12.15
CA ASP A 461 22.08 -28.12 11.32
C ASP A 461 22.06 -26.59 11.33
N TYR A 462 20.87 -25.99 11.50
CA TYR A 462 20.66 -24.54 11.58
C TYR A 462 19.65 -24.20 12.68
N ALA A 463 19.74 -22.98 13.21
CA ALA A 463 18.69 -22.40 14.03
C ALA A 463 18.08 -21.13 13.43
N PHE A 464 16.77 -20.98 13.58
CA PHE A 464 16.04 -19.73 13.34
C PHE A 464 15.46 -19.21 14.65
N LEU A 465 15.96 -18.09 15.12
CA LEU A 465 15.44 -17.40 16.31
C LEU A 465 14.73 -16.12 15.86
N ARG A 466 13.40 -16.14 15.85
CA ARG A 466 12.57 -14.94 15.64
C ARG A 466 12.23 -14.32 17.00
N LEU A 467 12.88 -13.22 17.34
CA LEU A 467 12.81 -12.62 18.66
C LEU A 467 12.01 -11.31 18.63
N PRO A 468 11.25 -10.98 19.69
CA PRO A 468 10.80 -9.60 19.88
C PRO A 468 12.01 -8.71 20.18
N SER A 469 11.88 -7.40 19.93
CA SER A 469 12.85 -6.46 20.51
C SER A 469 12.83 -6.59 22.03
N PRO A 470 13.98 -6.49 22.73
CA PRO A 470 14.03 -6.66 24.17
C PRO A 470 13.14 -5.63 24.87
N PHE A 471 12.54 -6.00 25.99
CA PHE A 471 11.76 -5.12 26.86
C PHE A 471 11.80 -5.58 28.30
N LYS A 472 11.43 -4.68 29.23
CA LYS A 472 11.31 -5.01 30.64
C LYS A 472 10.01 -5.79 30.84
N PRO A 473 10.05 -7.07 31.25
CA PRO A 473 8.82 -7.81 31.53
C PRO A 473 8.02 -7.14 32.64
N THR A 474 6.70 -7.15 32.51
CA THR A 474 5.78 -6.57 33.48
C THR A 474 4.80 -7.60 34.02
N THR A 475 4.42 -7.47 35.29
CA THR A 475 3.32 -8.24 35.89
C THR A 475 1.98 -7.50 35.79
N ALA A 476 1.96 -6.33 35.14
CA ALA A 476 0.75 -5.57 34.91
C ALA A 476 -0.22 -6.35 33.99
N SER A 477 -1.48 -5.96 34.00
CA SER A 477 -2.54 -6.53 33.15
C SER A 477 -3.19 -5.43 32.30
N GLY A 478 -3.98 -5.84 31.30
CA GLY A 478 -4.66 -4.91 30.39
C GLY A 478 -3.67 -4.12 29.53
N LEU A 479 -3.97 -2.83 29.29
CA LEU A 479 -3.19 -1.96 28.43
C LEU A 479 -1.70 -1.87 28.82
N ALA A 480 -1.40 -1.91 30.12
CA ALA A 480 -0.03 -1.86 30.61
C ALA A 480 0.78 -3.12 30.29
N ALA A 481 0.12 -4.26 30.07
CA ALA A 481 0.78 -5.51 29.67
C ALA A 481 1.10 -5.56 28.17
N SER A 482 0.35 -4.81 27.35
CA SER A 482 0.48 -4.82 25.89
C SER A 482 1.50 -3.82 25.35
N ILE A 483 1.96 -2.86 26.16
CA ILE A 483 2.95 -1.86 25.73
C ILE A 483 4.33 -2.25 26.26
N ASN A 484 5.26 -2.52 25.34
CA ASN A 484 6.63 -2.90 25.64
C ASN A 484 7.47 -1.67 26.03
N ASN A 485 7.76 -1.51 27.33
CA ASN A 485 8.54 -0.38 27.87
C ASN A 485 9.85 -0.82 28.54
N GLY A 486 10.69 0.15 28.89
CA GLY A 486 11.92 -0.05 29.65
C GLY A 486 13.06 -0.65 28.81
N SER A 487 13.90 -1.48 29.43
CA SER A 487 15.18 -1.98 28.90
C SER A 487 15.13 -2.41 27.43
N ILE A 488 15.97 -1.82 26.59
CA ILE A 488 16.16 -2.22 25.19
C ILE A 488 17.24 -3.30 25.01
N GLU A 489 17.76 -3.84 26.11
CA GLU A 489 18.68 -4.99 26.15
C GLU A 489 17.99 -6.26 26.65
N PHE A 490 18.41 -7.42 26.15
CA PHE A 490 18.06 -8.71 26.76
C PHE A 490 18.66 -8.82 28.16
N ASN A 491 17.96 -9.48 29.08
CA ASN A 491 18.50 -9.70 30.42
C ASN A 491 19.65 -10.72 30.40
N VAL A 492 20.46 -10.75 31.47
CA VAL A 492 21.65 -11.61 31.56
C VAL A 492 21.35 -13.09 31.34
N THR A 493 20.21 -13.59 31.83
CA THR A 493 19.79 -14.98 31.65
C THR A 493 19.53 -15.28 30.18
N GLU A 494 18.81 -14.38 29.49
CA GLU A 494 18.47 -14.55 28.09
C GLU A 494 19.70 -14.38 27.18
N LYS A 495 20.59 -13.42 27.47
CA LYS A 495 21.88 -13.29 26.79
C LYS A 495 22.72 -14.57 26.90
N ALA A 496 22.83 -15.15 28.10
CA ALA A 496 23.58 -16.39 28.32
C ALA A 496 22.97 -17.57 27.54
N ARG A 497 21.64 -17.72 27.57
CA ARG A 497 20.92 -18.77 26.85
C ARG A 497 21.10 -18.66 25.33
N GLN A 498 20.96 -17.45 24.78
CA GLN A 498 21.18 -17.17 23.36
C GLN A 498 22.62 -17.48 22.96
N ALA A 499 23.61 -17.07 23.77
CA ALA A 499 25.02 -17.36 23.50
C ALA A 499 25.33 -18.87 23.45
N GLU A 500 24.69 -19.69 24.30
CA GLU A 500 24.81 -21.15 24.24
C GLU A 500 24.30 -21.72 22.90
N ILE A 501 23.19 -21.19 22.37
CA ILE A 501 22.64 -21.60 21.07
C ILE A 501 23.60 -21.20 19.94
N TYR A 502 24.02 -19.94 19.91
CA TYR A 502 24.91 -19.42 18.86
C TYR A 502 26.26 -20.16 18.83
N ALA A 503 26.76 -20.58 19.99
CA ALA A 503 27.99 -21.38 20.09
C ALA A 503 27.80 -22.85 19.67
N THR A 504 26.57 -23.35 19.68
CA THR A 504 26.24 -24.76 19.37
C THR A 504 25.97 -24.95 17.88
N ILE A 505 25.22 -24.03 17.25
CA ILE A 505 24.78 -24.14 15.85
C ILE A 505 24.73 -22.78 15.12
N PRO A 506 25.00 -22.74 13.80
CA PRO A 506 24.81 -21.54 13.00
C PRO A 506 23.36 -21.05 13.09
N THR A 507 23.18 -19.83 13.58
CA THR A 507 21.87 -19.29 13.92
C THR A 507 21.58 -18.03 13.13
N VAL A 508 20.45 -18.03 12.41
CA VAL A 508 19.86 -16.81 11.83
C VAL A 508 18.95 -16.20 12.89
N VAL A 509 19.21 -14.96 13.25
CA VAL A 509 18.40 -14.20 14.20
C VAL A 509 17.61 -13.13 13.44
N ASP A 510 16.30 -13.13 13.63
CA ASP A 510 15.38 -12.12 13.10
C ASP A 510 14.68 -11.42 14.26
N ILE A 511 14.92 -10.12 14.44
CA ILE A 511 14.30 -9.34 15.52
C ILE A 511 13.13 -8.52 14.95
N LYS A 512 11.92 -8.70 15.50
CA LYS A 512 10.79 -7.82 15.20
C LYS A 512 11.01 -6.47 15.87
N PHE A 513 11.34 -5.45 15.08
CA PHE A 513 11.53 -4.07 15.51
C PHE A 513 10.20 -3.40 15.75
N ASN A 514 9.83 -3.33 17.02
CA ASN A 514 8.81 -2.42 17.54
C ASN A 514 9.44 -1.21 18.27
N ARG A 515 10.76 -1.27 18.52
CA ARG A 515 11.60 -0.22 19.11
C ARG A 515 13.08 -0.54 18.82
N PRO A 516 14.01 0.44 18.85
CA PRO A 516 15.43 0.19 18.59
C PRO A 516 16.06 -0.69 19.70
N PRO A 517 16.58 -1.89 19.38
CA PRO A 517 17.19 -2.76 20.39
C PRO A 517 18.70 -2.55 20.51
N ALA A 518 19.25 -2.73 21.72
CA ALA A 518 20.69 -2.77 21.98
C ALA A 518 21.14 -4.22 22.14
N VAL A 519 21.69 -4.80 21.07
CA VAL A 519 22.02 -6.24 20.97
C VAL A 519 23.41 -6.51 20.35
N PRO A 520 24.49 -5.87 20.84
CA PRO A 520 25.83 -6.09 20.30
C PRO A 520 26.26 -7.56 20.34
N GLU A 521 25.86 -8.31 21.38
CA GLU A 521 26.16 -9.74 21.52
C GLU A 521 25.53 -10.59 20.41
N VAL A 522 24.33 -10.23 19.94
CA VAL A 522 23.65 -10.93 18.85
C VAL A 522 24.33 -10.61 17.53
N ALA A 523 24.67 -9.33 17.30
CA ALA A 523 25.36 -8.90 16.09
C ALA A 523 26.73 -9.56 15.92
N GLU A 524 27.44 -9.83 17.02
CA GLU A 524 28.74 -10.50 17.03
C GLU A 524 28.65 -12.03 16.86
N ALA A 525 27.67 -12.68 17.52
CA ALA A 525 27.62 -14.13 17.62
C ALA A 525 26.72 -14.83 16.58
N ALA A 526 25.69 -14.15 16.06
CA ALA A 526 24.77 -14.76 15.09
C ALA A 526 25.45 -15.00 13.73
N ALA A 527 25.06 -16.08 13.05
CA ALA A 527 25.52 -16.37 11.68
C ALA A 527 24.94 -15.36 10.67
N ALA A 528 23.76 -14.82 10.95
CA ALA A 528 23.22 -13.61 10.33
C ALA A 528 22.21 -12.96 11.28
N LEU A 529 22.19 -11.62 11.30
CA LEU A 529 21.21 -10.83 12.03
C LEU A 529 20.38 -10.00 11.07
N MET A 530 19.06 -10.13 11.14
CA MET A 530 18.09 -9.32 10.41
C MET A 530 17.09 -8.67 11.37
N GLY A 531 16.47 -7.60 10.92
CA GLY A 531 15.26 -7.05 11.53
C GLY A 531 14.07 -7.08 10.59
N ASN A 532 12.87 -7.24 11.14
CA ASN A 532 11.60 -7.09 10.44
C ASN A 532 10.69 -6.10 11.18
N TYR A 533 9.70 -5.57 10.47
CA TYR A 533 8.75 -4.58 11.01
C TYR A 533 7.32 -5.14 10.98
N GLY A 534 7.17 -6.41 11.35
CA GLY A 534 5.93 -7.15 11.14
C GLY A 534 5.96 -7.91 9.81
N SER A 535 6.15 -9.22 9.89
CA SER A 535 6.17 -10.12 8.74
C SER A 535 5.74 -11.55 9.09
N SER A 536 5.12 -12.21 8.12
CA SER A 536 4.76 -13.62 8.21
C SER A 536 5.98 -14.55 8.25
N HIS A 537 5.77 -15.79 8.71
CA HIS A 537 6.81 -16.84 8.63
C HIS A 537 7.23 -17.10 7.18
N ASP A 538 6.30 -17.03 6.24
CA ASP A 538 6.60 -17.22 4.82
C ASP A 538 7.51 -16.12 4.27
N ALA A 539 7.24 -14.86 4.63
CA ALA A 539 8.09 -13.75 4.21
C ALA A 539 9.52 -13.90 4.76
N PHE A 540 9.67 -14.33 6.02
CA PHE A 540 10.98 -14.64 6.60
C PHE A 540 11.70 -15.77 5.85
N LEU A 541 11.03 -16.89 5.61
CA LEU A 541 11.61 -18.03 4.93
C LEU A 541 11.97 -17.70 3.46
N ASP A 542 11.16 -16.90 2.77
CA ASP A 542 11.46 -16.46 1.41
C ASP A 542 12.73 -15.63 1.35
N ILE A 543 12.97 -14.77 2.34
CA ILE A 543 14.20 -13.99 2.46
C ILE A 543 15.38 -14.89 2.80
N VAL A 544 15.27 -15.71 3.86
CA VAL A 544 16.36 -16.60 4.31
C VAL A 544 16.85 -17.53 3.20
N PHE A 545 15.95 -18.08 2.38
CA PHE A 545 16.30 -18.98 1.28
C PHE A 545 16.45 -18.28 -0.08
N GLY A 546 16.19 -16.98 -0.17
CA GLY A 546 16.20 -16.23 -1.43
C GLY A 546 15.21 -16.77 -2.48
N VAL A 547 14.04 -17.24 -2.03
CA VAL A 547 13.00 -17.84 -2.90
C VAL A 547 12.57 -16.82 -3.95
N ASP A 548 12.48 -17.23 -5.21
CA ASP A 548 12.09 -16.38 -6.35
C ASP A 548 12.91 -15.08 -6.49
N GLY A 549 14.12 -15.05 -5.92
CA GLY A 549 14.99 -13.87 -5.94
C GLY A 549 14.62 -12.81 -4.90
N TRP A 550 13.74 -13.12 -3.95
CA TRP A 550 13.47 -12.24 -2.81
C TRP A 550 14.77 -11.98 -2.01
N ALA A 551 14.98 -10.72 -1.68
CA ALA A 551 16.15 -10.26 -0.93
C ALA A 551 15.76 -9.11 -0.01
N PRO A 552 16.50 -8.90 1.10
CA PRO A 552 16.24 -7.79 2.00
C PRO A 552 16.59 -6.46 1.30
N GLU A 553 15.64 -5.53 1.28
CA GLU A 553 15.81 -4.17 0.74
C GLU A 553 15.85 -3.11 1.85
N GLY A 554 15.33 -3.45 3.03
CA GLY A 554 15.14 -2.55 4.15
C GLY A 554 16.42 -1.88 4.62
N LYS A 555 16.28 -0.61 5.02
CA LYS A 555 17.31 0.20 5.68
C LYS A 555 16.77 0.65 7.03
N LEU A 556 17.61 0.68 8.05
CA LEU A 556 17.18 1.13 9.38
C LEU A 556 16.56 2.54 9.32
N PRO A 557 15.35 2.73 9.89
CA PRO A 557 14.70 4.04 10.00
C PRO A 557 15.07 4.79 11.29
N PHE A 558 16.00 4.26 12.08
CA PHE A 558 16.52 4.83 13.34
C PHE A 558 17.96 4.37 13.57
N ASP A 559 18.68 5.02 14.47
CA ASP A 559 19.91 4.51 15.05
C ASP A 559 19.60 3.36 16.01
N MET A 560 20.37 2.28 15.91
CA MET A 560 20.35 1.19 16.89
C MET A 560 21.40 1.48 17.96
N PRO A 561 21.01 1.83 19.20
CA PRO A 561 21.96 2.12 20.26
C PRO A 561 22.77 0.87 20.64
N ARG A 562 24.01 1.07 21.07
CA ARG A 562 24.89 -0.05 21.48
C ARG A 562 24.58 -0.61 22.88
N SER A 563 23.99 0.20 23.76
CA SER A 563 23.67 -0.20 25.14
C SER A 563 22.59 0.67 25.77
N MET A 564 22.03 0.21 26.88
CA MET A 564 21.18 1.02 27.77
C MET A 564 21.90 2.26 28.27
N ALA A 565 23.20 2.15 28.59
CA ALA A 565 23.99 3.28 29.07
C ALA A 565 24.14 4.39 28.01
N ALA A 566 24.23 4.00 26.73
CA ALA A 566 24.26 4.97 25.62
C ALA A 566 22.93 5.72 25.51
N VAL A 567 21.79 5.03 25.66
CA VAL A 567 20.46 5.66 25.69
C VAL A 567 20.27 6.55 26.91
N GLU A 568 20.71 6.12 28.10
CA GLU A 568 20.63 6.94 29.32
C GLU A 568 21.51 8.19 29.27
N ALA A 569 22.55 8.20 28.43
CA ALA A 569 23.39 9.37 28.16
C ALA A 569 22.82 10.27 27.05
N SER A 570 21.90 9.75 26.24
CA SER A 570 21.21 10.48 25.17
C SER A 570 20.16 11.42 25.77
N LYS A 571 19.71 12.40 24.98
CA LYS A 571 18.72 13.40 25.35
C LYS A 571 17.37 13.03 24.74
N GLU A 572 16.32 12.97 25.55
CA GLU A 572 15.04 12.41 25.10
C GLU A 572 14.41 13.15 23.91
N ASP A 573 14.78 14.40 23.63
CA ASP A 573 14.26 15.20 22.51
C ASP A 573 15.19 15.34 21.30
N VAL A 574 16.39 14.75 21.31
CA VAL A 574 17.37 14.91 20.23
C VAL A 574 17.48 13.63 19.41
N PRO A 575 17.32 13.69 18.07
CA PRO A 575 17.55 12.54 17.19
C PRO A 575 19.06 12.34 16.95
N PHE A 576 19.46 11.09 16.66
CA PHE A 576 20.81 10.70 16.24
C PHE A 576 21.91 11.15 17.23
N ASP A 577 21.60 11.20 18.52
CA ASP A 577 22.53 11.66 19.56
C ASP A 577 23.12 10.51 20.39
N THR A 578 22.72 9.28 20.11
CA THR A 578 23.31 8.09 20.74
C THR A 578 24.77 7.95 20.30
N GLU A 579 25.69 7.90 21.27
CA GLU A 579 27.12 7.78 20.96
C GLU A 579 27.47 6.36 20.49
N ASP A 580 28.23 6.25 19.40
CA ASP A 580 28.70 4.98 18.82
C ASP A 580 27.56 3.94 18.65
N PRO A 581 26.54 4.25 17.81
CA PRO A 581 25.45 3.32 17.57
C PRO A 581 25.97 1.97 17.07
N LEU A 582 25.29 0.89 17.45
CA LEU A 582 25.57 -0.45 16.96
C LEU A 582 25.39 -0.50 15.43
N PHE A 583 24.33 0.12 14.92
CA PHE A 583 24.10 0.36 13.51
C PHE A 583 23.45 1.74 13.33
N GLU A 584 23.93 2.52 12.37
CA GLU A 584 23.39 3.85 12.07
C GLU A 584 22.11 3.77 11.23
N PHE A 585 21.29 4.81 11.29
CA PHE A 585 20.21 5.08 10.36
C PHE A 585 20.66 4.90 8.91
N GLY A 586 19.89 4.14 8.14
CA GLY A 586 20.25 3.81 6.75
C GLY A 586 21.11 2.57 6.59
N HIS A 587 21.61 1.97 7.68
CA HIS A 587 22.28 0.67 7.60
C HIS A 587 21.32 -0.42 7.16
N GLY A 588 21.83 -1.35 6.36
CA GLY A 588 21.10 -2.48 5.80
C GLY A 588 21.91 -3.07 4.67
N LEU A 589 22.39 -4.29 4.86
CA LEU A 589 23.16 -5.04 3.87
C LEU A 589 22.24 -5.59 2.78
N SER A 590 22.83 -5.88 1.64
CA SER A 590 22.18 -6.65 0.58
C SER A 590 22.98 -7.93 0.36
N TYR A 591 22.33 -8.96 -0.17
CA TYR A 591 23.08 -10.14 -0.61
C TYR A 591 24.10 -9.72 -1.66
N ARG A 592 25.35 -10.18 -1.52
CA ARG A 592 26.34 -9.96 -2.57
C ARG A 592 25.86 -10.61 -3.84
N GLU A 593 25.96 -9.90 -4.97
CA GLU A 593 25.87 -10.54 -6.27
C GLU A 593 26.96 -11.63 -6.31
N ARG A 594 26.57 -12.91 -6.19
CA ARG A 594 27.50 -14.00 -6.48
C ARG A 594 28.04 -13.72 -7.87
N SER A 595 29.36 -13.50 -7.97
CA SER A 595 30.02 -13.19 -9.23
C SER A 595 29.43 -14.10 -10.32
N ARG A 596 28.92 -13.52 -11.41
CA ARG A 596 28.26 -14.19 -12.55
C ARG A 596 29.19 -15.14 -13.34
N ARG A 597 30.09 -15.84 -12.67
CA ARG A 597 31.14 -16.71 -13.19
C ARG A 597 31.20 -18.04 -12.43
N THR A 598 30.06 -18.66 -12.10
CA THR A 598 29.89 -20.14 -11.87
C THR A 598 28.52 -20.49 -11.27
N MET A 599 27.42 -19.87 -11.73
CA MET A 599 26.05 -20.26 -11.35
C MET A 599 25.16 -20.41 -12.60
N ALA A 600 25.73 -20.98 -13.66
CA ALA A 600 24.92 -21.65 -14.66
C ALA A 600 24.83 -23.11 -14.19
N HIS A 601 23.61 -23.56 -13.90
CA HIS A 601 23.25 -24.83 -13.23
C HIS A 601 23.41 -24.86 -11.71
N GLU A 602 22.37 -24.44 -10.98
CA GLU A 602 21.52 -25.38 -10.21
C GLU A 602 20.26 -24.67 -9.67
N GLU A 603 19.13 -25.16 -10.20
CA GLU A 603 17.70 -24.96 -9.98
C GLU A 603 17.21 -24.19 -8.73
N SER A 604 16.80 -22.94 -8.95
CA SER A 604 15.56 -22.40 -8.34
C SER A 604 14.38 -23.27 -8.81
N LEU A 605 13.36 -23.48 -7.99
CA LEU A 605 12.11 -24.07 -8.48
C LEU A 605 11.70 -23.31 -9.75
N PRO A 606 11.53 -23.99 -10.89
CA PRO A 606 11.40 -23.31 -12.17
C PRO A 606 10.10 -22.51 -12.16
N ARG A 607 10.21 -21.21 -12.43
CA ARG A 607 9.05 -20.40 -12.83
C ARG A 607 8.32 -21.18 -13.94
N PRO A 608 6.98 -21.27 -13.90
CA PRO A 608 6.25 -22.02 -14.92
C PRO A 608 6.62 -21.46 -16.30
N MET A 609 7.15 -22.32 -17.16
CA MET A 609 7.52 -21.96 -18.53
C MET A 609 6.24 -21.57 -19.28
N LEU A 610 6.28 -20.50 -20.07
CA LEU A 610 5.17 -20.16 -20.96
C LEU A 610 4.84 -21.38 -21.82
N ALA A 611 3.57 -21.64 -22.06
CA ALA A 611 3.20 -22.52 -23.15
C ALA A 611 3.62 -21.87 -24.47
N PHE A 612 4.32 -22.60 -25.33
CA PHE A 612 4.81 -22.07 -26.60
C PHE A 612 4.81 -23.10 -27.71
N VAL A 613 4.86 -22.61 -28.94
CA VAL A 613 5.15 -23.39 -30.14
C VAL A 613 6.56 -23.06 -30.60
N SER A 614 7.36 -24.09 -30.91
CA SER A 614 8.69 -23.96 -31.50
C SER A 614 8.70 -24.59 -32.89
N LEU A 615 9.12 -23.83 -33.90
CA LEU A 615 9.11 -24.23 -35.31
C LEU A 615 10.48 -23.99 -35.96
N ASN A 616 10.83 -24.81 -36.95
CA ASN A 616 12.10 -24.72 -37.70
C ASN A 616 13.34 -24.71 -36.78
N VAL A 617 13.37 -25.61 -35.79
CA VAL A 617 14.39 -25.70 -34.74
C VAL A 617 15.81 -25.84 -35.31
N GLU A 618 15.96 -26.35 -36.52
CA GLU A 618 17.25 -26.52 -37.21
C GLU A 618 17.86 -25.21 -37.73
N LYS A 619 17.10 -24.12 -37.82
CA LYS A 619 17.57 -22.84 -38.37
C LYS A 619 18.44 -22.09 -37.33
N PRO A 620 19.56 -21.46 -37.73
CA PRO A 620 20.60 -21.02 -36.80
C PRO A 620 20.28 -19.73 -36.02
N SER A 621 19.20 -19.03 -36.36
CA SER A 621 18.83 -17.75 -35.74
C SER A 621 17.39 -17.80 -35.27
N THR A 622 17.15 -17.32 -34.04
CA THR A 622 15.82 -17.38 -33.41
C THR A 622 15.09 -16.05 -33.51
N ILE A 623 13.81 -16.11 -33.87
CA ILE A 623 12.83 -15.01 -33.76
C ILE A 623 11.75 -15.43 -32.75
N VAL A 624 11.49 -14.59 -31.76
CA VAL A 624 10.36 -14.73 -30.84
C VAL A 624 9.22 -13.83 -31.29
N LEU A 625 8.02 -14.40 -31.46
CA LEU A 625 6.81 -13.69 -31.90
C LEU A 625 5.84 -13.57 -30.72
N LEU A 626 5.73 -12.37 -30.14
CA LEU A 626 4.88 -12.07 -28.98
C LEU A 626 3.56 -11.45 -29.44
N HIS A 627 2.44 -12.10 -29.14
CA HIS A 627 1.12 -11.70 -29.62
C HIS A 627 0.54 -10.50 -28.84
N GLY A 628 -0.50 -9.88 -29.39
CA GLY A 628 -1.25 -8.78 -28.77
C GLY A 628 -2.16 -9.21 -27.62
N GLY A 629 -2.67 -8.21 -26.89
CA GLY A 629 -3.65 -8.43 -25.82
C GLY A 629 -4.90 -9.15 -26.33
N LEU A 630 -5.50 -9.99 -25.49
CA LEU A 630 -6.59 -10.91 -25.85
C LEU A 630 -6.23 -12.01 -26.86
N SER A 631 -5.06 -11.97 -27.48
CA SER A 631 -4.69 -12.86 -28.58
C SER A 631 -3.96 -14.12 -28.10
N CYS A 632 -3.33 -14.86 -29.01
CA CYS A 632 -2.44 -15.99 -28.69
C CYS A 632 -1.44 -16.24 -29.82
N HIS A 633 -0.59 -17.27 -29.71
CA HIS A 633 0.40 -17.62 -30.75
C HIS A 633 -0.18 -17.79 -32.18
N LEU A 634 -1.48 -18.07 -32.31
CA LEU A 634 -2.16 -18.21 -33.61
C LEU A 634 -2.30 -16.91 -34.39
N GLU A 635 -2.09 -15.75 -33.75
CA GLU A 635 -2.08 -14.43 -34.40
C GLU A 635 -1.11 -14.37 -35.59
N TYR A 636 0.03 -15.05 -35.46
CA TYR A 636 1.06 -15.06 -36.49
C TYR A 636 0.88 -16.14 -37.56
N ALA A 637 -0.27 -16.83 -37.63
CA ALA A 637 -0.47 -17.99 -38.52
C ALA A 637 -0.11 -17.73 -39.99
N ASP A 638 -0.46 -16.55 -40.53
CA ASP A 638 -0.14 -16.18 -41.92
C ASP A 638 1.29 -15.63 -42.09
N VAL A 639 1.94 -15.23 -41.00
CA VAL A 639 3.32 -14.71 -40.98
C VAL A 639 4.34 -15.85 -40.86
N ILE A 640 4.01 -16.91 -40.10
CA ILE A 640 4.89 -18.06 -39.83
C ILE A 640 5.50 -18.66 -41.12
N PRO A 641 4.74 -18.97 -42.18
CA PRO A 641 5.31 -19.56 -43.39
C PRO A 641 6.32 -18.65 -44.12
N LEU A 642 6.23 -17.34 -43.90
CA LEU A 642 7.08 -16.33 -44.54
C LEU A 642 8.40 -16.11 -43.79
N LEU A 643 8.52 -16.63 -42.56
CA LEU A 643 9.72 -16.59 -41.73
C LEU A 643 10.38 -17.97 -41.60
N SER A 644 10.16 -18.86 -42.59
CA SER A 644 10.61 -20.27 -42.55
C SER A 644 12.12 -20.47 -42.42
N GLU A 645 12.92 -19.44 -42.71
CA GLU A 645 14.38 -19.48 -42.59
C GLU A 645 14.90 -19.23 -41.17
N TYR A 646 14.01 -19.01 -40.20
CA TYR A 646 14.34 -18.75 -38.79
C TYR A 646 13.71 -19.79 -37.88
N HIS A 647 14.37 -20.06 -36.76
CA HIS A 647 13.79 -20.78 -35.65
C HIS A 647 12.77 -19.86 -34.98
N LEU A 648 11.50 -20.24 -34.98
CA LEU A 648 10.42 -19.43 -34.42
C LEU A 648 10.02 -19.95 -33.05
N LEU A 649 9.92 -19.05 -32.08
CA LEU A 649 9.31 -19.30 -30.77
C LEU A 649 8.06 -18.42 -30.64
N LEU A 650 6.91 -19.05 -30.43
CA LEU A 650 5.62 -18.37 -30.33
C LEU A 650 4.96 -18.73 -29.00
N PRO A 651 5.21 -17.97 -27.92
CA PRO A 651 4.56 -18.20 -26.64
C PRO A 651 3.14 -17.66 -26.60
N ASP A 652 2.29 -18.33 -25.82
CA ASP A 652 1.14 -17.69 -25.19
C ASP A 652 1.65 -16.92 -23.97
N LEU A 653 1.38 -15.61 -23.92
CA LEU A 653 1.78 -14.75 -22.80
C LEU A 653 1.00 -15.08 -21.51
N PRO A 654 1.47 -14.65 -20.32
CA PRO A 654 0.73 -14.84 -19.07
C PRO A 654 -0.74 -14.42 -19.17
N GLN A 655 -1.63 -15.18 -18.53
CA GLN A 655 -3.10 -15.06 -18.61
C GLN A 655 -3.72 -15.21 -20.02
N HIS A 656 -2.97 -15.70 -21.01
CA HIS A 656 -3.49 -15.97 -22.36
C HIS A 656 -3.47 -17.47 -22.67
N SER A 657 -4.57 -17.99 -23.23
CA SER A 657 -4.70 -19.33 -23.81
C SER A 657 -4.05 -20.43 -22.97
N LYS A 658 -2.99 -21.09 -23.43
CA LYS A 658 -2.38 -22.22 -22.69
C LYS A 658 -1.54 -21.77 -21.49
N SER A 659 -1.11 -20.50 -21.48
CA SER A 659 -0.43 -19.85 -20.36
C SER A 659 -1.40 -19.12 -19.43
N PHE A 660 -2.72 -19.38 -19.53
CA PHE A 660 -3.74 -18.70 -18.73
C PHE A 660 -3.51 -18.82 -17.21
N HIS A 661 -2.94 -19.95 -16.77
CA HIS A 661 -2.61 -20.24 -15.37
C HIS A 661 -1.42 -19.44 -14.84
N ILE A 662 -0.61 -18.82 -15.71
CA ILE A 662 0.53 -17.99 -15.31
C ILE A 662 0.00 -16.57 -15.08
N PRO A 663 0.18 -16.00 -13.88
CA PRO A 663 -0.39 -14.69 -13.55
C PRO A 663 0.31 -13.57 -14.33
N LEU A 664 -0.47 -12.60 -14.80
CA LEU A 664 0.04 -11.37 -15.41
C LEU A 664 0.20 -10.33 -14.28
N VAL A 665 1.40 -10.32 -13.67
CA VAL A 665 1.67 -9.49 -12.48
C VAL A 665 2.11 -8.08 -12.85
N SER A 666 3.02 -7.98 -13.82
CA SER A 666 3.60 -6.74 -14.33
C SER A 666 4.23 -6.99 -15.70
N LEU A 667 4.59 -5.94 -16.44
CA LEU A 667 5.34 -6.09 -17.69
C LEU A 667 6.74 -6.71 -17.43
N GLU A 668 7.35 -6.45 -16.28
CA GLU A 668 8.62 -7.05 -15.86
C GLU A 668 8.49 -8.55 -15.64
N ASN A 669 7.40 -9.01 -15.02
CA ASN A 669 7.14 -10.44 -14.85
C ASN A 669 6.95 -11.14 -16.21
N VAL A 670 6.19 -10.54 -17.13
CA VAL A 670 6.03 -11.06 -18.49
C VAL A 670 7.39 -11.10 -19.20
N ALA A 671 8.19 -10.04 -19.07
CA ALA A 671 9.51 -9.94 -19.67
C ALA A 671 10.47 -11.03 -19.17
N ASP A 672 10.39 -11.36 -17.89
CA ASP A 672 11.19 -12.42 -17.28
C ASP A 672 10.78 -13.82 -17.79
N HIS A 673 9.48 -14.09 -17.97
CA HIS A 673 9.02 -15.34 -18.60
C HIS A 673 9.47 -15.46 -20.06
N VAL A 674 9.46 -14.35 -20.81
CA VAL A 674 10.02 -14.31 -22.18
C VAL A 674 11.53 -14.54 -22.16
N ALA A 675 12.25 -14.00 -21.19
CA ALA A 675 13.68 -14.20 -21.02
C ALA A 675 14.03 -15.66 -20.69
N ASP A 676 13.24 -16.32 -19.84
CA ASP A 676 13.39 -17.75 -19.54
C ASP A 676 13.18 -18.60 -20.80
N LEU A 677 12.14 -18.28 -21.59
CA LEU A 677 11.86 -18.94 -22.86
C LEU A 677 13.05 -18.80 -23.84
N ILE A 678 13.59 -17.58 -23.99
CA ILE A 678 14.74 -17.31 -24.86
C ILE A 678 15.98 -18.04 -24.37
N SER A 679 16.28 -17.93 -23.08
CA SER A 679 17.48 -18.54 -22.50
C SER A 679 17.47 -20.06 -22.65
N ALA A 680 16.29 -20.68 -22.51
CA ALA A 680 16.14 -22.13 -22.58
C ALA A 680 16.04 -22.67 -24.02
N ASN A 681 15.48 -21.90 -24.97
CA ASN A 681 15.08 -22.44 -26.27
C ASN A 681 15.68 -21.71 -27.48
N ALA A 682 16.19 -20.48 -27.34
CA ALA A 682 16.73 -19.76 -28.47
C ALA A 682 18.16 -20.19 -28.83
N HIS A 683 18.50 -20.17 -30.12
CA HIS A 683 19.85 -20.49 -30.57
C HIS A 683 20.86 -19.46 -30.05
N GLY A 684 21.91 -19.95 -29.40
CA GLY A 684 22.91 -19.10 -28.76
C GLY A 684 22.39 -18.31 -27.56
N GLY A 685 21.21 -18.66 -27.03
CA GLY A 685 20.58 -17.98 -25.88
C GLY A 685 20.17 -16.55 -26.19
N LYS A 686 19.96 -16.19 -27.46
CA LYS A 686 19.55 -14.86 -27.91
C LYS A 686 18.55 -14.93 -29.04
N ALA A 687 17.67 -13.94 -29.13
CA ALA A 687 16.67 -13.87 -30.19
C ALA A 687 16.41 -12.45 -30.67
N HIS A 688 15.96 -12.33 -31.92
CA HIS A 688 15.22 -11.14 -32.35
C HIS A 688 13.81 -11.25 -31.77
N ILE A 689 13.26 -10.17 -31.21
CA ILE A 689 11.89 -10.19 -30.68
C ILE A 689 11.01 -9.30 -31.56
N VAL A 690 9.90 -9.88 -31.99
CA VAL A 690 8.82 -9.24 -32.73
C VAL A 690 7.60 -9.21 -31.82
N GLY A 691 7.08 -8.02 -31.49
CA GLY A 691 5.97 -7.89 -30.55
C GLY A 691 4.86 -6.99 -31.08
N LEU A 692 3.62 -7.45 -30.95
CA LEU A 692 2.42 -6.69 -31.30
C LEU A 692 1.68 -6.25 -30.04
N SER A 693 1.25 -4.99 -29.98
CA SER A 693 0.42 -4.45 -28.88
C SER A 693 1.01 -4.77 -27.49
N PHE A 694 0.28 -5.46 -26.62
CA PHE A 694 0.78 -5.97 -25.34
C PHE A 694 2.11 -6.73 -25.45
N GLY A 695 2.25 -7.63 -26.43
CA GLY A 695 3.50 -8.32 -26.73
C GLY A 695 4.63 -7.37 -27.16
N GLY A 696 4.30 -6.23 -27.76
CA GLY A 696 5.24 -5.16 -28.07
C GLY A 696 5.71 -4.39 -26.82
N PHE A 697 4.84 -4.16 -25.84
CA PHE A 697 5.25 -3.62 -24.53
C PHE A 697 6.13 -4.62 -23.78
N ALA A 698 5.73 -5.91 -23.76
CA ALA A 698 6.52 -6.98 -23.17
C ALA A 698 7.92 -7.07 -23.81
N ALA A 699 8.00 -7.03 -25.16
CA ALA A 699 9.27 -7.05 -25.89
C ALA A 699 10.20 -5.90 -25.50
N GLN A 700 9.66 -4.68 -25.38
CA GLN A 700 10.42 -3.50 -24.95
C GLN A 700 10.98 -3.69 -23.53
N VAL A 701 10.16 -4.17 -22.60
CA VAL A 701 10.59 -4.42 -21.22
C VAL A 701 11.59 -5.59 -21.14
N THR A 702 11.45 -6.64 -21.95
CA THR A 702 12.45 -7.70 -22.08
C THR A 702 13.80 -7.14 -22.53
N ALA A 703 13.85 -6.23 -23.50
CA ALA A 703 15.10 -5.62 -23.94
C ALA A 703 15.71 -4.67 -22.90
N ILE A 704 14.90 -4.03 -22.06
CA ILE A 704 15.40 -3.19 -20.95
C ILE A 704 16.02 -4.05 -19.85
N ARG A 705 15.35 -5.13 -19.45
CA ARG A 705 15.75 -5.97 -18.31
C ARG A 705 16.82 -7.00 -18.67
N HIS A 706 16.69 -7.60 -19.85
CA HIS A 706 17.53 -8.70 -20.34
C HIS A 706 18.19 -8.36 -21.67
N PRO A 707 18.90 -7.20 -21.80
CA PRO A 707 19.43 -6.72 -23.07
C PRO A 707 20.39 -7.72 -23.73
N SER A 708 21.08 -8.55 -22.94
CA SER A 708 21.99 -9.57 -23.46
C SER A 708 21.29 -10.68 -24.25
N LEU A 709 19.99 -10.91 -24.03
CA LEU A 709 19.18 -11.95 -24.69
C LEU A 709 18.51 -11.45 -25.98
N VAL A 710 18.49 -10.13 -26.21
CA VAL A 710 17.73 -9.52 -27.32
C VAL A 710 18.67 -8.98 -28.39
N THR A 711 18.62 -9.58 -29.58
CA THR A 711 19.46 -9.20 -30.72
C THR A 711 18.93 -7.94 -31.41
N SER A 712 17.63 -7.86 -31.66
CA SER A 712 16.95 -6.66 -32.17
C SER A 712 15.47 -6.69 -31.79
N LEU A 713 14.84 -5.51 -31.76
CA LEU A 713 13.40 -5.36 -31.54
C LEU A 713 12.67 -4.86 -32.77
N PHE A 714 11.56 -5.50 -33.12
CA PHE A 714 10.54 -5.01 -34.02
C PHE A 714 9.23 -4.96 -33.24
N VAL A 715 8.71 -3.78 -32.92
CA VAL A 715 7.48 -3.64 -32.12
C VAL A 715 6.43 -2.83 -32.85
N THR A 716 5.17 -3.23 -32.75
CA THR A 716 4.06 -2.53 -33.41
C THR A 716 2.90 -2.26 -32.45
N GLY A 717 2.27 -1.09 -32.56
CA GLY A 717 1.12 -0.71 -31.73
C GLY A 717 1.42 -0.67 -30.23
N ALA A 718 2.69 -0.45 -29.87
CA ALA A 718 3.20 -0.50 -28.50
C ALA A 718 3.82 0.84 -28.06
N GLU A 719 3.28 1.94 -28.59
CA GLU A 719 3.64 3.29 -28.20
C GLU A 719 3.10 3.63 -26.79
N PRO A 720 3.89 4.31 -25.93
CA PRO A 720 3.44 4.70 -24.59
C PRO A 720 2.12 5.47 -24.63
N PHE A 721 1.15 5.07 -23.79
CA PHE A 721 -0.17 5.69 -23.78
C PHE A 721 -0.11 7.15 -23.34
N GLN A 722 -0.77 8.01 -24.13
CA GLN A 722 -0.89 9.44 -23.83
C GLN A 722 -2.36 9.88 -23.89
N GLY A 723 -2.64 11.04 -23.28
CA GLY A 723 -3.90 11.77 -23.42
C GLY A 723 -5.15 10.94 -23.11
N PHE A 724 -6.00 10.74 -24.13
CA PHE A 724 -7.25 9.99 -23.99
C PHE A 724 -7.02 8.50 -23.75
N ARG A 725 -6.02 7.88 -24.41
CA ARG A 725 -5.73 6.44 -24.24
C ARG A 725 -5.29 6.11 -22.82
N LEU A 726 -4.43 6.94 -22.24
CA LEU A 726 -4.00 6.79 -20.84
C LEU A 726 -5.16 6.98 -19.84
N ARG A 727 -6.09 7.89 -20.15
CA ARG A 727 -7.32 8.03 -19.34
C ARG A 727 -8.24 6.84 -19.49
N ALA A 728 -8.44 6.35 -20.72
CA ALA A 728 -9.30 5.20 -21.00
C ALA A 728 -8.76 3.92 -20.34
N SER A 729 -7.43 3.73 -20.27
CA SER A 729 -6.81 2.58 -19.60
C SER A 729 -7.05 2.55 -18.09
N GLN A 730 -7.48 3.66 -17.47
CA GLN A 730 -7.91 3.70 -16.06
C GLN A 730 -9.34 3.13 -15.85
N TYR A 731 -10.07 2.82 -16.93
CA TYR A 731 -11.43 2.28 -16.89
C TYR A 731 -11.53 0.92 -17.60
N PRO A 732 -10.88 -0.13 -17.06
CA PRO A 732 -10.81 -1.44 -17.72
C PRO A 732 -12.17 -2.11 -17.92
N SER A 733 -13.18 -1.76 -17.12
CA SER A 733 -14.56 -2.23 -17.32
C SER A 733 -15.21 -1.72 -18.60
N LEU A 734 -14.88 -0.49 -19.04
CA LEU A 734 -15.36 0.06 -20.31
C LEU A 734 -14.68 -0.63 -21.50
N ILE A 735 -13.37 -0.87 -21.39
CA ILE A 735 -12.59 -1.58 -22.40
C ILE A 735 -13.09 -3.02 -22.53
N TYR A 736 -13.30 -3.70 -21.40
CA TYR A 736 -13.92 -5.02 -21.37
C TYR A 736 -15.31 -5.01 -21.99
N GLY A 737 -16.16 -4.03 -21.65
CA GLY A 737 -17.50 -3.91 -22.25
C GLY A 737 -17.45 -3.79 -23.77
N PHE A 738 -16.52 -3.01 -24.32
CA PHE A 738 -16.29 -2.90 -25.76
C PHE A 738 -15.79 -4.20 -26.37
N ALA A 739 -14.72 -4.78 -25.82
CA ALA A 739 -14.12 -6.03 -26.31
C ALA A 739 -15.11 -7.19 -26.27
N TRP A 740 -15.83 -7.34 -25.15
CA TRP A 740 -16.86 -8.36 -24.96
C TRP A 740 -18.02 -8.18 -25.93
N SER A 741 -18.46 -6.94 -26.18
CA SER A 741 -19.54 -6.68 -27.15
C SER A 741 -19.12 -7.04 -28.59
N LEU A 742 -17.88 -6.71 -28.97
CA LEU A 742 -17.35 -7.00 -30.29
C LEU A 742 -17.12 -8.51 -30.49
N LEU A 743 -16.46 -9.17 -29.53
CA LEU A 743 -16.14 -10.60 -29.58
C LEU A 743 -17.37 -11.47 -29.35
N GLY A 744 -18.41 -10.95 -28.68
CA GLY A 744 -19.70 -11.60 -28.47
C GLY A 744 -20.63 -11.59 -29.68
N LEU A 745 -20.27 -10.92 -30.78
CA LEU A 745 -21.05 -10.96 -32.02
C LEU A 745 -21.12 -12.40 -32.58
N PRO A 746 -22.26 -12.82 -33.17
CA PRO A 746 -22.33 -14.04 -33.97
C PRO A 746 -21.24 -14.07 -35.05
N ASP A 747 -20.64 -15.25 -35.30
CA ASP A 747 -19.47 -15.40 -36.19
C ASP A 747 -19.65 -14.75 -37.56
N ALA A 748 -20.83 -14.89 -38.17
CA ALA A 748 -21.14 -14.28 -39.45
C ALA A 748 -21.10 -12.74 -39.42
N LEU A 749 -21.48 -12.11 -38.30
CA LEU A 749 -21.43 -10.66 -38.12
C LEU A 749 -20.02 -10.19 -37.78
N TYR A 750 -19.33 -10.90 -36.89
CA TYR A 750 -17.92 -10.62 -36.58
C TYR A 750 -17.06 -10.66 -37.84
N TRP A 751 -17.15 -11.74 -38.63
CA TRP A 751 -16.34 -11.89 -39.84
C TRP A 751 -16.73 -10.93 -40.96
N ARG A 752 -17.99 -10.50 -41.04
CA ARG A 752 -18.38 -9.41 -41.94
C ARG A 752 -17.71 -8.09 -41.55
N TYR A 753 -17.65 -7.79 -40.24
CA TYR A 753 -16.97 -6.60 -39.72
C TYR A 753 -15.45 -6.68 -39.91
N ALA A 754 -14.83 -7.81 -39.56
CA ALA A 754 -13.39 -8.04 -39.74
C ALA A 754 -12.98 -7.97 -41.22
N ALA A 755 -13.77 -8.57 -42.13
CA ALA A 755 -13.51 -8.48 -43.57
C ALA A 755 -13.67 -7.05 -44.11
N TRP A 756 -14.60 -6.26 -43.57
CA TRP A 756 -14.73 -4.83 -43.92
C TRP A 756 -13.49 -4.02 -43.49
N MET A 757 -12.84 -4.41 -42.39
CA MET A 757 -11.56 -3.87 -41.94
C MET A 757 -10.35 -4.43 -42.73
N GLY A 758 -10.55 -5.44 -43.57
CA GLY A 758 -9.50 -6.09 -44.35
C GLY A 758 -8.70 -7.16 -43.59
N LEU A 759 -9.19 -7.62 -42.43
CA LEU A 759 -8.53 -8.67 -41.66
C LEU A 759 -8.81 -10.05 -42.27
N ARG A 760 -7.78 -10.89 -42.33
CA ARG A 760 -7.92 -12.29 -42.77
C ARG A 760 -8.70 -13.11 -41.76
N ARG A 761 -9.41 -14.12 -42.26
CA ARG A 761 -10.30 -14.96 -41.45
C ARG A 761 -9.53 -16.09 -40.77
N HIS A 762 -9.56 -16.10 -39.43
CA HIS A 762 -8.95 -17.11 -38.55
C HIS A 762 -9.94 -17.56 -37.47
N ASP A 763 -10.70 -18.61 -37.76
CA ASP A 763 -11.77 -19.08 -36.86
C ASP A 763 -11.24 -19.55 -35.49
N ASP A 764 -10.08 -20.24 -35.46
CA ASP A 764 -9.48 -20.74 -34.20
C ASP A 764 -8.92 -19.60 -33.34
N LEU A 765 -8.33 -18.58 -33.95
CA LEU A 765 -7.87 -17.39 -33.25
C LEU A 765 -9.05 -16.66 -32.58
N LEU A 766 -10.17 -16.51 -33.29
CA LEU A 766 -11.38 -15.90 -32.72
C LEU A 766 -11.91 -16.68 -31.50
N ILE A 767 -11.84 -18.02 -31.53
CA ILE A 767 -12.23 -18.85 -30.39
C ILE A 767 -11.33 -18.57 -29.19
N GLU A 768 -10.01 -18.50 -29.38
CA GLU A 768 -9.07 -18.18 -28.31
C GLU A 768 -9.26 -16.75 -27.79
N MET A 769 -9.46 -15.76 -28.67
CA MET A 769 -9.73 -14.37 -28.26
C MET A 769 -10.97 -14.25 -27.38
N ARG A 770 -12.03 -15.00 -27.70
CA ARG A 770 -13.25 -15.06 -26.87
C ARG A 770 -13.00 -15.68 -25.50
N LYS A 771 -12.13 -16.70 -25.40
CA LYS A 771 -11.75 -17.30 -24.11
C LYS A 771 -10.88 -16.37 -23.27
N ASN A 772 -9.99 -15.66 -23.93
CA ASN A 772 -9.08 -14.71 -23.30
C ASN A 772 -9.80 -13.43 -22.85
N CYS A 773 -10.92 -13.06 -23.48
CA CYS A 773 -11.72 -11.89 -23.14
C CYS A 773 -12.38 -11.98 -21.75
N GLN A 774 -11.58 -11.77 -20.71
CA GLN A 774 -11.98 -11.77 -19.30
C GLN A 774 -11.67 -10.41 -18.68
N LEU A 775 -12.57 -9.93 -17.83
CA LEU A 775 -12.44 -8.62 -17.19
C LEU A 775 -11.17 -8.52 -16.33
N GLY A 776 -10.84 -9.59 -15.58
CA GLY A 776 -9.64 -9.66 -14.74
C GLY A 776 -8.37 -9.49 -15.57
N MET A 777 -8.25 -10.26 -16.66
CA MET A 777 -7.08 -10.17 -17.54
C MET A 777 -6.95 -8.80 -18.20
N LEU A 778 -8.02 -8.24 -18.79
CA LEU A 778 -7.95 -6.91 -19.39
C LEU A 778 -7.63 -5.82 -18.37
N ARG A 779 -8.12 -5.95 -17.14
CA ARG A 779 -7.74 -5.04 -16.05
C ARG A 779 -6.25 -5.13 -15.77
N ASP A 780 -5.72 -6.34 -15.60
CA ASP A 780 -4.31 -6.56 -15.28
C ASP A 780 -3.42 -6.07 -16.45
N GLU A 781 -3.75 -6.44 -17.69
CA GLU A 781 -3.05 -6.01 -18.91
C GLU A 781 -3.00 -4.48 -19.06
N PHE A 782 -4.15 -3.80 -19.03
CA PHE A 782 -4.19 -2.35 -19.20
C PHE A 782 -3.59 -1.61 -18.00
N SER A 783 -3.68 -2.15 -16.78
CA SER A 783 -3.04 -1.55 -15.61
C SER A 783 -1.52 -1.55 -15.72
N THR A 784 -0.93 -2.60 -16.31
CA THR A 784 0.52 -2.73 -16.49
C THR A 784 1.00 -1.88 -17.66
N ILE A 785 0.29 -1.87 -18.80
CA ILE A 785 0.57 -0.95 -19.92
C ILE A 785 0.48 0.51 -19.46
N ALA A 786 -0.54 0.85 -18.66
CA ALA A 786 -0.75 2.21 -18.16
C ALA A 786 0.36 2.71 -17.22
N ARG A 787 1.33 1.88 -16.83
CA ARG A 787 2.53 2.27 -16.08
C ARG A 787 3.75 2.53 -16.97
N TYR A 788 3.77 2.00 -18.20
CA TYR A 788 4.86 2.21 -19.16
C TYR A 788 4.84 3.65 -19.69
N ARG A 789 6.00 4.31 -19.70
CA ARG A 789 6.13 5.73 -20.06
C ARG A 789 7.13 5.95 -21.20
N LEU A 790 7.13 7.18 -21.71
CA LEU A 790 8.06 7.59 -22.76
C LEU A 790 9.52 7.53 -22.29
N GLU A 791 9.78 7.76 -21.00
CA GLU A 791 11.11 7.64 -20.40
C GLU A 791 11.65 6.20 -20.44
N ASP A 792 10.77 5.20 -20.39
CA ASP A 792 11.16 3.79 -20.43
C ASP A 792 11.68 3.40 -21.81
N VAL A 793 11.12 3.99 -22.88
CA VAL A 793 11.63 3.83 -24.25
C VAL A 793 13.10 4.28 -24.34
N GLY A 794 13.47 5.32 -23.60
CA GLY A 794 14.84 5.84 -23.53
C GLY A 794 15.85 4.89 -22.87
N LYS A 795 15.39 3.85 -22.17
CA LYS A 795 16.24 2.86 -21.48
C LYS A 795 16.62 1.66 -22.37
N ILE A 796 16.00 1.52 -23.54
CA ILE A 796 16.21 0.36 -24.41
C ILE A 796 17.63 0.40 -25.02
N GLU A 797 18.50 -0.52 -24.62
CA GLU A 797 19.86 -0.62 -25.17
C GLU A 797 19.88 -1.24 -26.58
N THR A 798 18.86 -2.01 -26.93
CA THR A 798 18.80 -2.80 -28.17
C THR A 798 18.30 -1.99 -29.38
N ARG A 799 18.83 -2.30 -30.57
CA ARG A 799 18.38 -1.77 -31.85
C ARG A 799 16.89 -2.05 -32.07
N THR A 800 16.08 -0.99 -32.18
CA THR A 800 14.61 -1.05 -32.10
C THR A 800 13.92 -0.32 -33.26
N LEU A 801 13.03 -1.03 -33.96
CA LEU A 801 12.09 -0.43 -34.90
C LEU A 801 10.69 -0.43 -34.28
N MET A 802 10.11 0.76 -34.17
CA MET A 802 8.72 0.93 -33.72
C MET A 802 7.82 1.24 -34.92
N VAL A 803 6.75 0.47 -35.09
CA VAL A 803 5.83 0.59 -36.23
C VAL A 803 4.45 0.96 -35.73
N ALA A 804 3.79 1.94 -36.36
CA ALA A 804 2.39 2.27 -36.08
C ALA A 804 1.51 2.01 -37.31
N GLY A 805 0.35 1.40 -37.09
CA GLY A 805 -0.73 1.29 -38.07
C GLY A 805 -1.45 2.63 -38.22
N GLY A 806 -1.24 3.32 -39.34
CA GLY A 806 -1.63 4.72 -39.52
C GLY A 806 -3.13 5.02 -39.43
N ARG A 807 -4.01 4.01 -39.49
CA ARG A 807 -5.46 4.18 -39.38
C ARG A 807 -6.00 4.01 -37.96
N GLN A 808 -5.25 3.41 -37.04
CA GLN A 808 -5.75 3.07 -35.71
C GLN A 808 -4.78 3.39 -34.57
N ASP A 809 -3.47 3.24 -34.76
CA ASP A 809 -2.44 3.49 -33.75
C ASP A 809 -2.20 4.98 -33.51
N ASP A 810 -1.56 5.32 -32.39
CA ASP A 810 -1.20 6.70 -32.09
C ASP A 810 0.13 7.03 -32.76
N VAL A 811 0.03 7.44 -34.03
CA VAL A 811 1.16 7.87 -34.85
C VAL A 811 1.98 8.98 -34.17
N GLY A 812 1.31 9.88 -33.44
CA GLY A 812 1.97 10.96 -32.72
C GLY A 812 2.84 10.44 -31.57
N ALA A 813 2.29 9.56 -30.74
CA ALA A 813 3.05 8.94 -29.65
C ALA A 813 4.17 8.03 -30.18
N SER A 814 3.92 7.28 -31.26
CA SER A 814 4.95 6.48 -31.94
C SER A 814 6.09 7.34 -32.49
N LYS A 815 5.78 8.52 -33.06
CA LYS A 815 6.79 9.49 -33.50
C LYS A 815 7.64 10.00 -32.33
N LEU A 816 7.03 10.36 -31.21
CA LEU A 816 7.75 10.78 -30.00
C LEU A 816 8.66 9.67 -29.47
N ALA A 817 8.16 8.44 -29.41
CA ALA A 817 8.95 7.28 -29.00
C ALA A 817 10.15 7.05 -29.94
N GLY A 818 9.94 7.18 -31.25
CA GLY A 818 11.02 7.13 -32.25
C GLY A 818 12.09 8.20 -32.02
N GLN A 819 11.69 9.43 -31.72
CA GLN A 819 12.63 10.51 -31.40
C GLN A 819 13.41 10.23 -30.12
N VAL A 820 12.77 9.63 -29.11
CA VAL A 820 13.46 9.20 -27.88
C VAL A 820 14.47 8.10 -28.21
N LEU A 821 14.10 7.11 -29.03
CA LEU A 821 15.01 6.06 -29.46
C LEU A 821 16.24 6.65 -30.19
N GLU A 822 16.04 7.55 -31.14
CA GLU A 822 17.12 8.17 -31.94
C GLU A 822 18.07 9.06 -31.13
N ASN A 823 17.60 9.61 -30.01
CA ASN A 823 18.36 10.57 -29.19
C ASN A 823 18.81 9.99 -27.84
N ARG A 824 18.55 8.70 -27.56
CA ARG A 824 18.86 8.09 -26.27
C ARG A 824 20.36 8.02 -25.99
N VAL A 825 20.70 8.22 -24.72
CA VAL A 825 22.06 8.12 -24.20
C VAL A 825 22.10 7.00 -23.18
N ILE A 826 22.84 5.94 -23.50
CA ILE A 826 23.05 4.78 -22.64
C ILE A 826 24.50 4.78 -22.19
N ARG A 827 24.73 4.74 -20.87
CA ARG A 827 26.08 4.71 -20.27
C ARG A 827 26.99 5.85 -20.78
N GLY A 828 26.41 7.05 -20.92
CA GLY A 828 27.12 8.25 -21.36
C GLY A 828 27.40 8.33 -22.86
N GLN A 829 26.92 7.37 -23.67
CA GLN A 829 27.09 7.37 -25.13
C GLN A 829 25.74 7.42 -25.83
N ARG A 830 25.64 8.26 -26.87
CA ARG A 830 24.49 8.25 -27.77
C ARG A 830 24.55 6.98 -28.63
N LEU A 831 23.44 6.23 -28.68
CA LEU A 831 23.33 5.05 -29.53
C LEU A 831 22.83 5.45 -30.92
N ASP A 832 23.70 5.31 -31.93
CA ASP A 832 23.38 5.52 -33.34
C ASP A 832 23.34 4.18 -34.08
N ASP A 833 22.31 3.39 -33.79
CA ASP A 833 22.13 2.01 -34.27
C ASP A 833 20.99 1.89 -35.31
N GLY A 834 20.50 3.01 -35.81
CA GLY A 834 19.39 3.08 -36.76
C GLY A 834 18.02 2.83 -36.14
N SER A 835 17.90 2.78 -34.80
CA SER A 835 16.59 2.72 -34.12
C SER A 835 15.74 3.93 -34.47
N ARG A 836 14.46 3.70 -34.79
CA ARG A 836 13.54 4.74 -35.27
C ARG A 836 12.09 4.27 -35.18
N SER A 837 11.15 5.18 -35.45
CA SER A 837 9.76 4.82 -35.71
C SER A 837 9.32 5.09 -37.15
N VAL A 838 8.37 4.29 -37.62
CA VAL A 838 7.80 4.32 -38.97
C VAL A 838 6.30 4.04 -38.92
N VAL A 839 5.59 4.38 -39.99
CA VAL A 839 4.15 4.13 -40.13
C VAL A 839 3.84 3.34 -41.39
N ILE A 840 2.86 2.45 -41.27
CA ILE A 840 2.16 1.84 -42.39
C ILE A 840 0.82 2.57 -42.54
N ARG A 841 0.70 3.50 -43.51
CA ARG A 841 -0.43 4.46 -43.55
C ARG A 841 -1.81 3.81 -43.54
N ASP A 842 -1.98 2.75 -44.32
CA ASP A 842 -3.29 2.10 -44.52
C ASP A 842 -3.56 0.97 -43.52
N ALA A 843 -2.63 0.71 -42.60
CA ALA A 843 -2.71 -0.36 -41.62
C ALA A 843 -3.57 0.00 -40.39
N LEU A 844 -4.28 -1.02 -39.89
CA LEU A 844 -4.93 -1.02 -38.58
C LEU A 844 -3.96 -1.46 -37.47
N HIS A 845 -4.45 -1.62 -36.24
CA HIS A 845 -3.62 -2.08 -35.11
C HIS A 845 -3.10 -3.51 -35.31
N ALA A 846 -3.99 -4.44 -35.69
CA ALA A 846 -3.65 -5.83 -36.00
C ALA A 846 -3.35 -6.01 -37.51
N TRP A 847 -2.39 -5.26 -38.02
CA TRP A 847 -2.08 -5.24 -39.45
C TRP A 847 -1.20 -6.39 -39.93
N ASP A 848 -0.62 -7.15 -39.01
CA ASP A 848 -0.09 -8.49 -39.26
C ASP A 848 -1.17 -9.43 -39.85
N LEU A 849 -2.42 -9.29 -39.40
CA LEU A 849 -3.59 -10.01 -39.96
C LEU A 849 -4.16 -9.36 -41.24
N GLN A 850 -3.79 -8.10 -41.51
CA GLN A 850 -4.26 -7.34 -42.69
C GLN A 850 -3.30 -7.50 -43.88
N PHE A 851 -2.00 -7.38 -43.62
CA PHE A 851 -0.91 -7.38 -44.60
C PHE A 851 0.26 -8.29 -44.14
N PRO A 852 0.05 -9.60 -43.92
CA PRO A 852 1.07 -10.49 -43.37
C PRO A 852 2.34 -10.55 -44.24
N GLU A 853 2.23 -10.42 -45.57
CA GLU A 853 3.40 -10.38 -46.46
C GLU A 853 4.20 -9.09 -46.31
N LEU A 854 3.56 -7.96 -46.04
CA LEU A 854 4.27 -6.71 -45.75
C LEU A 854 4.92 -6.79 -44.37
N PHE A 855 4.20 -7.32 -43.38
CA PHE A 855 4.68 -7.52 -42.01
C PHE A 855 5.94 -8.38 -41.99
N ALA A 856 5.88 -9.57 -42.58
CA ALA A 856 7.00 -10.50 -42.65
C ALA A 856 8.21 -9.89 -43.37
N ARG A 857 8.00 -9.20 -44.50
CA ARG A 857 9.10 -8.54 -45.24
C ARG A 857 9.77 -7.45 -44.42
N GLY A 858 9.05 -6.68 -43.61
CA GLY A 858 9.68 -5.69 -42.74
C GLY A 858 10.38 -6.30 -41.53
N VAL A 859 9.85 -7.38 -40.96
CA VAL A 859 10.56 -8.17 -39.93
C VAL A 859 11.89 -8.68 -40.50
N LEU A 860 11.86 -9.32 -41.67
CA LEU A 860 13.07 -9.80 -42.35
C LEU A 860 14.04 -8.66 -42.66
N ALA A 861 13.56 -7.56 -43.24
CA ALA A 861 14.41 -6.41 -43.53
C ALA A 861 15.07 -5.85 -42.25
N TRP A 862 14.35 -5.81 -41.14
CA TRP A 862 14.91 -5.32 -39.88
C TRP A 862 15.95 -6.26 -39.29
N VAL A 863 15.63 -7.55 -39.21
CA VAL A 863 16.48 -8.65 -38.71
C VAL A 863 17.76 -8.80 -39.54
N GLU A 864 17.65 -8.69 -40.87
CA GLU A 864 18.76 -8.82 -41.82
C GLU A 864 19.50 -7.50 -42.09
N GLU A 865 19.10 -6.42 -41.42
CA GLU A 865 19.66 -5.06 -41.60
C GLU A 865 19.58 -4.52 -43.03
N ARG A 866 18.52 -4.89 -43.76
CA ARG A 866 18.22 -4.41 -45.11
C ARG A 866 17.32 -3.18 -45.09
N PRO A 867 17.27 -2.38 -46.18
CA PRO A 867 16.28 -1.32 -46.32
C PRO A 867 14.85 -1.86 -46.15
N LEU A 868 14.02 -1.13 -45.41
CA LEU A 868 12.61 -1.47 -45.21
C LEU A 868 11.87 -1.45 -46.56
N PRO A 869 10.90 -2.37 -46.78
CA PRO A 869 10.18 -2.45 -48.05
C PRO A 869 9.26 -1.25 -48.27
N GLU A 870 8.84 -1.06 -49.51
CA GLU A 870 7.82 -0.06 -49.87
C GLU A 870 6.55 -0.26 -49.03
N GLY A 871 6.05 0.83 -48.45
CA GLY A 871 4.94 0.85 -47.48
C GLY A 871 5.35 1.23 -46.05
N TYR A 872 6.65 1.12 -45.71
CA TYR A 872 7.20 1.63 -44.43
C TYR A 872 7.63 3.08 -44.58
N GLU A 873 6.78 4.00 -44.15
CA GLU A 873 7.04 5.42 -44.29
C GLU A 873 7.67 6.01 -43.02
N PRO A 874 8.63 6.94 -43.13
CA PRO A 874 9.14 7.69 -41.99
C PRO A 874 8.01 8.45 -41.28
N ASN A 875 8.05 8.45 -39.94
CA ASN A 875 7.05 9.08 -39.07
C ASN A 875 7.15 10.61 -38.97
#